data_AF-A0AAN7T555-F1
#
_entry.id   AF-A0AAN7T555-F1
#
_cell.length_a   1.000
_cell.length_b   1.000
_cell.length_c   1.000
_cell.angle_alpha   90.00
_cell.angle_beta   90.00
_cell.angle_gamma   90.00
#
_symmetry.space_group_name_H-M   'P 1'
#
loop_
_entity.id
_entity.type
_entity.pdbx_description
1 polymer ?
#
loop_
_entity_poly.entity_id
_entity_poly.type
_entity_poly.pdbx_seq_one_letter_code
_entity_poly.pdbx_strand_id
1 'polypeptide(L)'
;MAVNFPAEEASTLKHWREIDAFQTQLRLSQGKKPYTFYDGPPFATGLPHYGHLLASTIKDIIPRYWSMKGHYVQRRFGWDTHGLPIEYEIDKKYGKSAQEYVKEKGIESYNAECKAIVMTYAQEWRETIDRLGRWIDFDNDYKTMDASFMESVWWVFKQLFDKGLVYRSYRVVPFSTALGTPLSQHEASQNYKETQDPAVVVSFPLLDDPSTSLLAWTTTPWTLPSNTALAVHPDFEYIKIKDEASGSQYVLQADLLKTLYKDPKKAKFQILQKYQGKELQGLKYVPLFTYFYDQFKDRAFKVLLAEYVTKDDGVGIVHQAPSFGEDDFRVGQQNGTFSADQPPPNPVDSQGRFTSEVSDFTGMHVKEADKHIIKHLKSTGRLVKDGQITHNYPFCWRSDTPLIYRGIPAWYINITGNEKNDSIVPLMLDGIAKSHWVPDFVKTKRFADWIKNARDWNVSRNRYWGTPMPLWCNEDFSEIVCIGSTEELKKLSGHEGDIDDLHRDKIDKITIEGKDGKPLRRIEEVFDCWFESGSMPYASIHYPFENKEYFEKTFPGDFIAEGLDQTRGWFYTLVVLGVHLKKILPFQNVVVNGIVQAADGKKMSKRLKNYPDPVEVIDKYGADALRLYMINSPVVKGEELRFKEAGVKEIVSKVLLPLYNSYNFFKDQVSLLAKFESIDYCFDPKAGTTNTNVMDKWILASTQTLLEYVNAEMAAYRLYTVVPGLLELLEDTTNWYIKFNRKRFKGELGREDTVHALNTLFEVLFTLVRALAPFIPFVTDMIYQKLLPYIPKELHSEDMRSVHFLAFPEVRSELKDPVVERRIARMRSVIELVRQSRERRTVSLRTPLKTLVVIHNDQEYLDDIKSLEGYITEELNLRDLVLSSDESKYNVQYSVALNFQKVGKKLRGDAKKVQKALQELGSSECKEYLSSGKITVAGVLLEEGDLIVKRGLPQDKASETQETNSDNEVLTILDVAVYPELAQEGLAREIIARVQQLRKKAGLKTTDDVKMEYRVKNDPQNVGLESCFEQQGAFIEKALRRPVDKHHVTEVEPVQNGIKEDIIMEEDQEVQEATFLLRLVRL
;
A
#
# COMPACT_ATOMS: atom_id res chain seq x y z
N MET A 1 28.31 -9.18 -20.79
CA MET A 1 28.33 -8.29 -19.60
C MET A 1 26.93 -8.27 -19.01
N ALA A 2 26.80 -8.28 -17.68
CA ALA A 2 25.51 -8.14 -17.00
C ALA A 2 25.00 -6.70 -17.15
N VAL A 3 23.69 -6.52 -17.34
CA VAL A 3 23.05 -5.20 -17.46
C VAL A 3 23.06 -4.45 -16.12
N ASN A 4 23.31 -3.15 -16.16
CA ASN A 4 23.18 -2.26 -15.01
C ASN A 4 21.89 -1.45 -15.15
N PHE A 5 20.79 -1.95 -14.59
CA PHE A 5 19.48 -1.32 -14.70
C PHE A 5 19.46 0.14 -14.22
N PRO A 6 20.00 0.52 -13.04
CA PRO A 6 20.06 1.92 -12.61
C PRO A 6 20.69 2.87 -13.65
N ALA A 7 21.79 2.45 -14.29
CA ALA A 7 22.46 3.26 -15.30
C ALA A 7 21.64 3.39 -16.60
N GLU A 8 20.99 2.30 -17.03
CA GLU A 8 20.10 2.31 -18.19
C GLU A 8 18.86 3.17 -17.93
N GLU A 9 18.25 3.11 -16.73
CA GLU A 9 17.13 3.98 -16.35
C GLU A 9 17.52 5.47 -16.42
N ALA A 10 18.72 5.84 -15.95
CA ALA A 10 19.21 7.21 -16.05
C ALA A 10 19.39 7.65 -17.51
N SER A 11 19.84 6.75 -18.38
CA SER A 11 19.92 6.99 -19.83
C SER A 11 18.54 7.19 -20.45
N THR A 12 17.57 6.34 -20.13
CA THR A 12 16.18 6.47 -20.57
C THR A 12 15.53 7.76 -20.06
N LEU A 13 15.78 8.16 -18.81
CA LEU A 13 15.30 9.43 -18.26
C LEU A 13 15.88 10.62 -19.04
N LYS A 14 17.16 10.57 -19.41
CA LYS A 14 17.79 11.58 -20.26
C LYS A 14 17.13 11.65 -21.63
N HIS A 15 16.90 10.50 -22.27
CA HIS A 15 16.16 10.41 -23.54
C HIS A 15 14.76 11.02 -23.44
N TRP A 16 14.01 10.72 -22.36
CA TRP A 16 12.69 11.31 -22.15
C TRP A 16 12.72 12.83 -22.04
N ARG A 17 13.76 13.40 -21.44
CA ARG A 17 13.97 14.86 -21.39
C ARG A 17 14.29 15.43 -22.77
N GLU A 18 15.14 14.75 -23.54
CA GLU A 18 15.54 15.17 -24.89
C GLU A 18 14.34 15.20 -25.87
N ILE A 19 13.39 14.27 -25.73
CA ILE A 19 12.18 14.22 -26.59
C ILE A 19 10.94 14.86 -25.97
N ASP A 20 11.06 15.46 -24.79
CA ASP A 20 9.93 16.02 -24.02
C ASP A 20 8.76 15.00 -23.90
N ALA A 21 9.07 13.79 -23.40
CA ALA A 21 8.22 12.62 -23.58
C ALA A 21 6.83 12.77 -22.96
N PHE A 22 6.75 13.28 -21.73
CA PHE A 22 5.47 13.44 -21.04
C PHE A 22 4.54 14.42 -21.77
N GLN A 23 5.04 15.61 -22.09
CA GLN A 23 4.22 16.61 -22.79
C GLN A 23 3.94 16.17 -24.23
N THR A 24 4.84 15.43 -24.88
CA THR A 24 4.56 14.80 -26.19
C THR A 24 3.39 13.83 -26.10
N GLN A 25 3.33 12.96 -25.08
CA GLN A 25 2.17 12.07 -24.87
C GLN A 25 0.86 12.85 -24.69
N LEU A 26 0.89 13.97 -23.96
CA LEU A 26 -0.27 14.84 -23.80
C LEU A 26 -0.69 15.48 -25.14
N ARG A 27 0.26 15.97 -25.94
CA ARG A 27 -0.01 16.52 -27.28
C ARG A 27 -0.63 15.49 -28.21
N LEU A 28 -0.09 14.26 -28.27
CA LEU A 28 -0.60 13.14 -29.08
C LEU A 28 -2.01 12.66 -28.67
N SER A 29 -2.45 13.00 -27.46
CA SER A 29 -3.79 12.68 -26.95
C SER A 29 -4.74 13.87 -26.91
N GLN A 30 -4.29 15.07 -27.29
CA GLN A 30 -5.11 16.27 -27.28
C GLN A 30 -6.36 16.08 -28.16
N GLY A 31 -7.52 16.49 -27.65
CA GLY A 31 -8.81 16.32 -28.33
C GLY A 31 -9.46 14.94 -28.18
N LYS A 32 -8.76 13.94 -27.61
CA LYS A 32 -9.38 12.65 -27.23
C LYS A 32 -10.23 12.80 -25.96
N LYS A 33 -11.00 11.76 -25.61
CA LYS A 33 -11.87 11.76 -24.42
C LYS A 33 -11.04 12.04 -23.16
N PRO A 34 -11.40 13.04 -22.33
CA PRO A 34 -10.69 13.30 -21.09
C PRO A 34 -10.86 12.12 -20.12
N TYR A 35 -9.85 11.92 -19.30
CA TYR A 35 -9.91 11.09 -18.10
C TYR A 35 -9.26 11.90 -16.98
N THR A 36 -10.09 12.34 -16.03
CA THR A 36 -9.73 13.32 -15.01
C THR A 36 -9.12 12.61 -13.81
N PHE A 37 -7.86 12.91 -13.54
CA PHE A 37 -7.13 12.43 -12.38
C PHE A 37 -6.93 13.60 -11.39
N TYR A 38 -7.34 13.43 -10.14
CA TYR A 38 -7.00 14.37 -9.07
C TYR A 38 -5.85 13.82 -8.23
N ASP A 39 -4.77 14.59 -8.19
CA ASP A 39 -3.61 14.27 -7.36
C ASP A 39 -3.85 14.80 -5.94
N GLY A 40 -3.91 13.93 -4.94
CA GLY A 40 -3.95 14.36 -3.54
C GLY A 40 -2.66 15.11 -3.20
N PRO A 41 -2.72 16.38 -2.77
CA PRO A 41 -1.54 17.21 -2.62
C PRO A 41 -0.74 16.78 -1.37
N PRO A 42 0.52 16.30 -1.50
CA PRO A 42 1.36 16.06 -0.33
C PRO A 42 1.72 17.37 0.40
N PHE A 43 1.95 17.25 1.70
CA PHE A 43 2.53 18.34 2.49
C PHE A 43 4.00 18.56 2.14
N ALA A 44 4.38 19.80 1.86
CA ALA A 44 5.77 20.21 1.63
C ALA A 44 6.57 20.33 2.95
N THR A 45 6.69 19.23 3.71
CA THR A 45 7.27 19.21 5.08
C THR A 45 8.54 18.37 5.22
N GLY A 46 9.01 17.73 4.14
CA GLY A 46 10.20 16.88 4.17
C GLY A 46 10.36 16.01 2.94
N LEU A 47 11.54 15.40 2.78
CA LEU A 47 11.81 14.42 1.71
C LEU A 47 10.80 13.27 1.66
N PRO A 48 10.47 12.75 0.46
CA PRO A 48 9.57 11.63 0.28
C PRO A 48 10.09 10.34 0.94
N HIS A 49 9.17 9.42 1.24
CA HIS A 49 9.45 8.10 1.82
C HIS A 49 8.63 7.05 1.09
N TYR A 50 8.81 5.75 1.40
CA TYR A 50 8.15 4.67 0.65
C TYR A 50 6.62 4.77 0.55
N GLY A 51 5.93 5.34 1.56
CA GLY A 51 4.49 5.66 1.45
C GLY A 51 4.17 6.63 0.29
N HIS A 52 4.95 7.71 0.12
CA HIS A 52 4.80 8.66 -0.97
C HIS A 52 5.15 8.03 -2.33
N LEU A 53 6.18 7.17 -2.36
CA LEU A 53 6.59 6.50 -3.60
C LEU A 53 5.55 5.46 -4.04
N LEU A 54 4.93 4.75 -3.11
CA LEU A 54 3.84 3.82 -3.40
C LEU A 54 2.64 4.54 -4.01
N ALA A 55 2.15 5.60 -3.35
CA ALA A 55 1.05 6.41 -3.88
C ALA A 55 1.41 6.99 -5.26
N SER A 56 2.62 7.53 -5.40
CA SER A 56 3.12 8.05 -6.68
C SER A 56 3.20 6.99 -7.78
N THR A 57 3.59 5.76 -7.44
CA THR A 57 3.64 4.63 -8.38
C THR A 57 2.24 4.28 -8.89
N ILE A 58 1.25 4.17 -7.98
CA ILE A 58 -0.15 3.91 -8.37
C ILE A 58 -0.70 5.05 -9.25
N LYS A 59 -0.46 6.30 -8.82
CA LYS A 59 -0.84 7.53 -9.52
C LYS A 59 -0.09 7.78 -10.83
N ASP A 60 0.89 6.94 -11.18
CA ASP A 60 1.55 6.95 -12.48
C ASP A 60 1.10 5.80 -13.38
N ILE A 61 0.99 4.59 -12.81
CA ILE A 61 0.54 3.39 -13.53
C ILE A 61 -0.84 3.62 -14.17
N ILE A 62 -1.81 4.11 -13.39
CA ILE A 62 -3.20 4.24 -13.86
C ILE A 62 -3.31 5.32 -14.96
N PRO A 63 -2.77 6.54 -14.79
CA PRO A 63 -2.77 7.52 -15.87
C PRO A 63 -2.02 7.09 -17.13
N ARG A 64 -0.88 6.37 -17.01
CA ARG A 64 -0.19 5.80 -18.18
C ARG A 64 -1.06 4.80 -18.91
N TYR A 65 -1.69 3.87 -18.18
CA TYR A 65 -2.61 2.89 -18.75
C TYR A 65 -3.74 3.56 -19.53
N TRP A 66 -4.46 4.52 -18.92
CA TRP A 66 -5.58 5.19 -19.59
C TRP A 66 -5.13 6.09 -20.77
N SER A 67 -3.96 6.72 -20.69
CA SER A 67 -3.37 7.42 -21.84
C SER A 67 -3.08 6.47 -23.01
N MET A 68 -2.49 5.31 -22.74
CA MET A 68 -2.23 4.29 -23.75
C MET A 68 -3.53 3.64 -24.27
N LYS A 69 -4.63 3.68 -23.49
CA LYS A 69 -5.99 3.34 -23.94
C LYS A 69 -6.69 4.44 -24.75
N GLY A 70 -5.98 5.54 -25.05
CA GLY A 70 -6.46 6.60 -25.93
C GLY A 70 -7.18 7.76 -25.23
N HIS A 71 -7.03 7.91 -23.92
CA HIS A 71 -7.58 9.07 -23.20
C HIS A 71 -6.59 10.23 -23.13
N TYR A 72 -7.14 11.45 -23.08
CA TYR A 72 -6.39 12.63 -22.66
C TYR A 72 -6.37 12.70 -21.14
N VAL A 73 -5.21 12.46 -20.54
CA VAL A 73 -5.06 12.41 -19.07
C VAL A 73 -4.15 13.53 -18.62
N GLN A 74 -4.71 14.69 -18.26
CA GLN A 74 -3.91 15.76 -17.66
C GLN A 74 -3.44 15.35 -16.26
N ARG A 75 -2.18 15.62 -15.93
CA ARG A 75 -1.58 15.23 -14.66
C ARG A 75 -0.83 16.44 -14.11
N ARG A 76 -1.40 17.13 -13.13
CA ARG A 76 -0.80 18.29 -12.46
C ARG A 76 -0.46 17.92 -11.03
N PHE A 77 0.76 18.21 -10.60
CA PHE A 77 1.18 17.99 -9.21
C PHE A 77 0.46 18.99 -8.30
N GLY A 78 0.16 18.57 -7.08
CA GLY A 78 -0.44 19.41 -6.06
C GLY A 78 0.46 19.60 -4.84
N TRP A 79 0.41 20.76 -4.20
CA TRP A 79 1.09 20.99 -2.94
C TRP A 79 0.15 21.52 -1.87
N ASP A 80 0.10 20.82 -0.73
CA ASP A 80 -0.54 21.33 0.47
C ASP A 80 0.50 22.11 1.24
N THR A 81 0.39 23.44 1.14
CA THR A 81 1.44 24.37 1.55
C THR A 81 1.10 25.12 2.83
N HIS A 82 -0.04 24.83 3.45
CA HIS A 82 -0.56 25.58 4.60
C HIS A 82 -0.71 24.74 5.86
N GLY A 83 -1.04 25.43 6.95
CA GLY A 83 -1.51 24.82 8.18
C GLY A 83 -0.41 24.26 9.08
N LEU A 84 -0.86 23.53 10.09
CA LEU A 84 -0.05 23.01 11.18
C LEU A 84 1.19 22.20 10.74
N PRO A 85 1.15 21.39 9.66
CA PRO A 85 2.32 20.63 9.24
C PRO A 85 3.52 21.52 8.88
N ILE A 86 3.29 22.63 8.18
CA ILE A 86 4.33 23.56 7.77
C ILE A 86 4.79 24.42 8.95
N GLU A 87 3.84 24.99 9.68
CA GLU A 87 4.13 25.80 10.86
C GLU A 87 4.94 25.04 11.91
N TYR A 88 4.65 23.75 12.12
CA TYR A 88 5.39 22.95 13.09
C TYR A 88 6.86 22.71 12.72
N GLU A 89 7.19 22.64 11.43
CA GLU A 89 8.59 22.55 11.00
C GLU A 89 9.33 23.88 11.21
N ILE A 90 8.64 25.02 11.08
CA ILE A 90 9.18 26.34 11.45
C ILE A 90 9.37 26.44 12.98
N ASP A 91 8.38 26.00 13.76
CA ASP A 91 8.46 25.98 15.23
C ASP A 91 9.69 25.17 15.70
N LYS A 92 9.94 24.01 15.09
CA LYS A 92 11.15 23.20 15.35
C LYS A 92 12.43 23.90 14.95
N LYS A 93 12.47 24.51 13.76
CA LYS A 93 13.64 25.23 13.23
C LYS A 93 14.11 26.31 14.20
N TYR A 94 13.16 27.01 14.82
CA TYR A 94 13.44 28.11 15.75
C TYR A 94 13.39 27.74 17.23
N GLY A 95 12.91 26.53 17.58
CA GLY A 95 12.74 26.08 18.95
C GLY A 95 11.74 26.92 19.74
N LYS A 96 10.76 27.54 19.06
CA LYS A 96 9.73 28.41 19.63
C LYS A 96 8.39 28.07 19.01
N SER A 97 7.30 28.25 19.75
CA SER A 97 5.97 28.16 19.15
C SER A 97 5.73 29.33 18.19
N ALA A 98 4.85 29.12 17.21
CA ALA A 98 4.45 30.18 16.28
C ALA A 98 3.97 31.44 17.00
N GLN A 99 3.25 31.28 18.12
CA GLN A 99 2.74 32.40 18.92
C GLN A 99 3.87 33.23 19.54
N GLU A 100 4.90 32.57 20.09
CA GLU A 100 6.09 33.24 20.61
C GLU A 100 6.87 33.94 19.51
N TYR A 101 7.07 33.27 18.36
CA TYR A 101 7.77 33.86 17.23
C TYR A 101 7.03 35.11 16.71
N VAL A 102 5.72 35.01 16.49
CA VAL A 102 4.91 36.12 15.98
C VAL A 102 4.87 37.28 16.98
N LYS A 103 4.83 37.00 18.28
CA LYS A 103 4.91 38.06 19.32
C LYS A 103 6.24 38.82 19.27
N GLU A 104 7.34 38.13 18.97
CA GLU A 104 8.68 38.73 18.92
C GLU A 104 9.00 39.42 17.58
N LYS A 105 8.60 38.82 16.45
CA LYS A 105 9.06 39.20 15.10
C LYS A 105 7.93 39.57 14.13
N GLY A 106 6.68 39.42 14.54
CA GLY A 106 5.51 39.71 13.71
C GLY A 106 5.11 38.58 12.77
N ILE A 107 3.86 38.66 12.30
CA ILE A 107 3.22 37.66 11.44
C ILE A 107 3.86 37.58 10.05
N GLU A 108 4.26 38.73 9.49
CA GLU A 108 4.88 38.81 8.16
C GLU A 108 6.19 38.01 8.10
N SER A 109 7.05 38.16 9.12
CA SER A 109 8.30 37.39 9.19
C SER A 109 8.04 35.89 9.32
N TYR A 110 7.04 35.50 10.10
CA TYR A 110 6.71 34.09 10.31
C TYR A 110 6.14 33.44 9.03
N ASN A 111 5.23 34.12 8.34
CA ASN A 111 4.66 33.66 7.08
C ASN A 111 5.72 33.56 5.97
N ALA A 112 6.68 34.49 5.91
CA ALA A 112 7.81 34.40 4.98
C ALA A 112 8.67 33.15 5.20
N GLU A 113 8.91 32.76 6.45
CA GLU A 113 9.64 31.51 6.77
C GLU A 113 8.85 30.27 6.35
N CYS A 114 7.53 30.25 6.58
CA CYS A 114 6.65 29.17 6.14
C CYS A 114 6.63 29.02 4.62
N LYS A 115 6.58 30.14 3.87
CA LYS A 115 6.65 30.13 2.41
C LYS A 115 8.00 29.61 1.89
N ALA A 116 9.10 29.98 2.54
CA ALA A 116 10.44 29.58 2.11
C ALA A 116 10.69 28.06 2.24
N ILE A 117 10.25 27.43 3.34
CA ILE A 117 10.48 25.99 3.56
C ILE A 117 9.71 25.12 2.56
N VAL A 118 8.52 25.55 2.13
CA VAL A 118 7.71 24.87 1.11
C VAL A 118 8.47 24.75 -0.20
N MET A 119 9.09 25.85 -0.66
CA MET A 119 9.80 25.89 -1.94
C MET A 119 11.05 25.00 -1.93
N THR A 120 11.75 24.87 -0.80
CA THR A 120 12.90 23.97 -0.66
C THR A 120 12.48 22.51 -0.87
N TYR A 121 11.43 22.05 -0.18
CA TYR A 121 11.00 20.66 -0.30
C TYR A 121 10.39 20.33 -1.67
N ALA A 122 9.72 21.29 -2.33
CA ALA A 122 9.17 21.06 -3.66
C ALA A 122 10.24 20.64 -4.68
N GLN A 123 11.43 21.25 -4.63
CA GLN A 123 12.55 20.92 -5.52
C GLN A 123 13.08 19.49 -5.27
N GLU A 124 13.31 19.12 -4.00
CA GLU A 124 13.82 17.79 -3.65
C GLU A 124 12.85 16.66 -4.05
N TRP A 125 11.54 16.94 -3.97
CA TRP A 125 10.52 16.01 -4.43
C TRP A 125 10.53 15.84 -5.95
N ARG A 126 10.68 16.92 -6.73
CA ARG A 126 10.77 16.83 -8.20
C ARG A 126 11.86 15.84 -8.61
N GLU A 127 13.05 15.93 -8.00
CA GLU A 127 14.16 15.02 -8.29
C GLU A 127 13.83 13.56 -7.99
N THR A 128 13.22 13.28 -6.83
CA THR A 128 12.88 11.92 -6.43
C THR A 128 11.75 11.33 -7.30
N ILE A 129 10.75 12.14 -7.65
CA ILE A 129 9.59 11.74 -8.44
C ILE A 129 9.99 11.50 -9.91
N ASP A 130 10.86 12.34 -10.47
CA ASP A 130 11.51 12.12 -11.77
C ASP A 130 12.27 10.80 -11.77
N ARG A 131 13.09 10.56 -10.73
CA ARG A 131 13.92 9.35 -10.63
C ARG A 131 13.08 8.07 -10.46
N LEU A 132 11.90 8.16 -9.84
CA LEU A 132 10.89 7.10 -9.78
C LEU A 132 10.21 6.85 -11.15
N GLY A 133 10.31 7.79 -12.09
CA GLY A 133 9.70 7.71 -13.41
C GLY A 133 8.21 8.07 -13.42
N ARG A 134 7.72 8.84 -12.45
CA ARG A 134 6.33 9.34 -12.47
C ARG A 134 6.22 10.55 -13.38
N TRP A 135 5.37 10.45 -14.42
CA TRP A 135 5.09 11.58 -15.31
C TRP A 135 3.95 12.44 -14.75
N ILE A 136 4.32 13.60 -14.25
CA ILE A 136 3.43 14.58 -13.60
C ILE A 136 3.99 15.99 -13.86
N ASP A 137 3.11 16.96 -14.08
CA ASP A 137 3.50 18.33 -14.35
C ASP A 137 3.82 19.07 -13.04
N PHE A 138 5.09 19.42 -12.85
CA PHE A 138 5.56 20.24 -11.72
C PHE A 138 5.71 21.72 -12.08
N ASP A 139 5.64 22.09 -13.36
CA ASP A 139 5.82 23.48 -13.82
C ASP A 139 4.46 24.20 -13.83
N ASN A 140 3.41 23.51 -14.24
CA ASN A 140 2.01 23.92 -14.09
C ASN A 140 1.35 23.16 -12.92
N ASP A 141 2.01 23.14 -11.77
CA ASP A 141 1.45 22.56 -10.54
C ASP A 141 0.33 23.47 -9.97
N TYR A 142 -0.23 23.09 -8.83
CA TYR A 142 -1.07 23.99 -8.03
C TYR A 142 -0.60 23.93 -6.58
N LYS A 143 -0.62 25.07 -5.89
CA LYS A 143 -0.27 25.16 -4.46
C LYS A 143 -1.41 25.83 -3.70
N THR A 144 -1.70 25.35 -2.50
CA THR A 144 -2.80 25.95 -1.71
C THR A 144 -2.53 27.40 -1.30
N MET A 145 -1.27 27.85 -1.33
CA MET A 145 -0.85 29.24 -1.10
C MET A 145 -0.93 30.16 -2.33
N ASP A 146 -1.27 29.63 -3.51
CA ASP A 146 -1.45 30.47 -4.70
C ASP A 146 -2.73 31.30 -4.54
N ALA A 147 -2.67 32.60 -4.85
CA ALA A 147 -3.80 33.51 -4.62
C ALA A 147 -5.09 33.07 -5.33
N SER A 148 -4.97 32.55 -6.56
CA SER A 148 -6.10 31.98 -7.31
C SER A 148 -6.73 30.76 -6.61
N PHE A 149 -5.92 29.91 -5.98
CA PHE A 149 -6.41 28.78 -5.20
C PHE A 149 -7.16 29.28 -3.96
N MET A 150 -6.57 30.22 -3.22
CA MET A 150 -7.16 30.82 -2.02
C MET A 150 -8.47 31.56 -2.33
N GLU A 151 -8.56 32.26 -3.46
CA GLU A 151 -9.77 32.94 -3.91
C GLU A 151 -10.89 31.95 -4.23
N SER A 152 -10.58 30.83 -4.90
CA SER A 152 -11.55 29.73 -5.07
C SER A 152 -11.99 29.12 -3.74
N VAL A 153 -11.10 29.02 -2.74
CA VAL A 153 -11.45 28.57 -1.38
C VAL A 153 -12.42 29.55 -0.71
N TRP A 154 -12.21 30.86 -0.87
CA TRP A 154 -13.18 31.88 -0.42
C TRP A 154 -14.53 31.73 -1.09
N TRP A 155 -14.54 31.51 -2.41
CA TRP A 155 -15.78 31.22 -3.14
C TRP A 155 -16.50 30.00 -2.56
N VAL A 156 -15.79 28.86 -2.37
CA VAL A 156 -16.35 27.64 -1.79
C VAL A 156 -16.99 27.94 -0.43
N PHE A 157 -16.28 28.67 0.43
CA PHE A 157 -16.77 29.02 1.75
C PHE A 157 -18.00 29.93 1.69
N LYS A 158 -17.98 30.96 0.84
CA LYS A 158 -19.14 31.85 0.64
C LYS A 158 -20.37 31.08 0.17
N GLN A 159 -20.22 30.10 -0.71
CA GLN A 159 -21.34 29.24 -1.13
C GLN A 159 -21.95 28.46 0.04
N LEU A 160 -21.15 28.01 0.99
CA LEU A 160 -21.64 27.34 2.20
C LEU A 160 -22.30 28.34 3.16
N PHE A 161 -21.69 29.51 3.33
CA PHE A 161 -22.20 30.58 4.18
C PHE A 161 -23.57 31.08 3.72
N ASP A 162 -23.71 31.41 2.43
CA ASP A 162 -24.95 31.89 1.84
C ASP A 162 -26.10 30.85 1.94
N LYS A 163 -25.77 29.55 1.99
CA LYS A 163 -26.72 28.44 2.21
C LYS A 163 -27.09 28.23 3.68
N GLY A 164 -26.56 29.02 4.61
CA GLY A 164 -26.79 28.87 6.06
C GLY A 164 -26.20 27.59 6.64
N LEU A 165 -25.13 27.06 6.02
CA LEU A 165 -24.43 25.86 6.47
C LEU A 165 -23.24 26.18 7.38
N VAL A 166 -22.83 27.44 7.45
CA VAL A 166 -21.75 27.92 8.31
C VAL A 166 -22.32 28.60 9.54
N TYR A 167 -21.81 28.25 10.73
CA TYR A 167 -22.23 28.88 11.97
C TYR A 167 -21.07 28.96 12.98
N ARG A 168 -21.18 29.90 13.92
CA ARG A 168 -20.26 30.07 15.04
C ARG A 168 -20.87 29.46 16.31
N SER A 169 -20.10 28.69 17.05
CA SER A 169 -20.55 28.07 18.30
C SER A 169 -19.40 27.94 19.29
N TYR A 170 -19.72 28.06 20.59
CA TYR A 170 -18.79 27.73 21.66
C TYR A 170 -18.92 26.24 21.96
N ARG A 171 -17.86 25.47 21.69
CA ARG A 171 -17.84 24.02 21.96
C ARG A 171 -16.57 23.61 22.65
N VAL A 172 -16.69 22.58 23.47
CA VAL A 172 -15.55 21.89 24.06
C VAL A 172 -14.92 21.02 22.98
N VAL A 173 -13.68 21.34 22.62
CA VAL A 173 -12.94 20.66 21.55
C VAL A 173 -11.58 20.17 22.05
N PRO A 174 -10.99 19.13 21.42
CA PRO A 174 -9.59 18.79 21.64
C PRO A 174 -8.70 19.99 21.32
N PHE A 175 -7.78 20.32 22.21
CA PHE A 175 -6.94 21.49 22.14
C PHE A 175 -5.49 21.12 22.44
N SER A 176 -4.58 21.52 21.56
CA SER A 176 -3.15 21.31 21.73
C SER A 176 -2.54 22.52 22.42
N THR A 177 -2.10 22.38 23.67
CA THR A 177 -1.47 23.48 24.42
C THR A 177 -0.10 23.85 23.86
N ALA A 178 0.64 22.88 23.33
CA ALA A 178 1.92 23.12 22.67
C ALA A 178 1.78 23.91 21.34
N LEU A 179 0.66 23.74 20.63
CA LEU A 179 0.39 24.43 19.37
C LEU A 179 -0.58 25.62 19.54
N GLY A 180 -1.16 25.79 20.72
CA GLY A 180 -2.14 26.83 21.01
C GLY A 180 -3.34 26.92 20.07
N THR A 181 -3.85 25.80 19.57
CA THR A 181 -5.00 25.75 18.65
C THR A 181 -5.92 24.56 18.94
N PRO A 182 -7.23 24.68 18.64
CA PRO A 182 -8.10 23.52 18.53
C PRO A 182 -7.63 22.57 17.44
N LEU A 183 -7.95 21.30 17.64
CA LEU A 183 -7.84 20.23 16.67
C LEU A 183 -9.23 19.66 16.38
N SER A 184 -9.42 19.12 15.19
CA SER A 184 -10.64 18.37 14.88
C SER A 184 -10.68 17.04 15.66
N GLN A 185 -11.87 16.43 15.74
CA GLN A 185 -12.02 15.11 16.33
C GLN A 185 -11.20 14.03 15.58
N HIS A 186 -11.07 14.16 14.26
CA HIS A 186 -10.26 13.21 13.49
C HIS A 186 -8.77 13.36 13.80
N GLU A 187 -8.25 14.59 13.95
CA GLU A 187 -6.86 14.86 14.33
C GLU A 187 -6.54 14.31 15.74
N ALA A 188 -7.44 14.52 16.71
CA ALA A 188 -7.28 14.02 18.07
C ALA A 188 -7.25 12.47 18.13
N SER A 189 -7.89 11.80 17.17
CA SER A 189 -7.94 10.34 17.12
C SER A 189 -6.67 9.66 16.57
N GLN A 190 -5.73 10.43 16.02
CA GLN A 190 -4.55 9.88 15.34
C GLN A 190 -3.42 9.43 16.28
N ASN A 191 -3.41 9.84 17.56
CA ASN A 191 -2.28 9.60 18.46
C ASN A 191 -2.71 9.33 19.92
N TYR A 192 -3.44 8.24 20.15
CA TYR A 192 -3.71 7.75 21.51
C TYR A 192 -2.50 7.01 22.07
N LYS A 193 -2.18 7.27 23.35
CA LYS A 193 -1.08 6.61 24.06
C LYS A 193 -1.52 6.21 25.47
N GLU A 194 -0.94 5.13 25.96
CA GLU A 194 -1.04 4.75 27.37
C GLU A 194 -0.24 5.76 28.21
N THR A 195 -0.88 6.33 29.23
CA THR A 195 -0.27 7.31 30.15
C THR A 195 -0.72 7.05 31.57
N GLN A 196 0.09 7.51 32.52
CA GLN A 196 -0.22 7.48 33.95
C GLN A 196 -0.70 8.86 34.40
N ASP A 197 -1.95 8.97 34.83
CA ASP A 197 -2.53 10.20 35.35
C ASP A 197 -2.90 10.05 36.85
N PRO A 198 -3.02 11.16 37.61
CA PRO A 198 -3.63 11.14 38.94
C PRO A 198 -5.03 10.52 38.90
N ALA A 199 -5.46 9.92 40.01
CA ALA A 199 -6.80 9.38 40.19
C ALA A 199 -7.24 9.67 41.63
N VAL A 200 -7.84 10.84 41.84
CA VAL A 200 -8.09 11.38 43.18
C VAL A 200 -9.57 11.37 43.53
N VAL A 201 -9.88 11.15 44.80
CA VAL A 201 -11.22 11.33 45.37
C VAL A 201 -11.22 12.55 46.26
N VAL A 202 -12.12 13.49 45.98
CA VAL A 202 -12.24 14.77 46.68
C VAL A 202 -13.61 14.90 47.34
N SER A 203 -13.65 15.59 48.47
CA SER A 203 -14.87 15.81 49.27
C SER A 203 -15.48 17.19 49.03
N PHE A 204 -16.81 17.23 49.05
CA PHE A 204 -17.67 18.42 48.94
C PHE A 204 -18.71 18.42 50.08
N PRO A 205 -18.40 19.02 51.25
CA PRO A 205 -19.31 19.20 52.37
C PRO A 205 -20.59 19.90 51.93
N LEU A 206 -21.73 19.39 52.39
CA LEU A 206 -23.01 20.05 52.18
C LEU A 206 -23.08 21.35 52.98
N LEU A 207 -23.77 22.36 52.45
CA LEU A 207 -23.98 23.62 53.18
C LEU A 207 -24.91 23.42 54.39
N ASP A 208 -25.97 22.63 54.21
CA ASP A 208 -26.99 22.41 55.24
C ASP A 208 -26.61 21.31 56.26
N ASP A 209 -25.69 20.40 55.88
CA ASP A 209 -25.11 19.38 56.77
C ASP A 209 -23.58 19.29 56.57
N PRO A 210 -22.81 20.18 57.22
CA PRO A 210 -21.35 20.21 57.06
C PRO A 210 -20.63 18.94 57.52
N SER A 211 -21.29 18.06 58.28
CA SER A 211 -20.72 16.78 58.70
C SER A 211 -20.71 15.73 57.58
N THR A 212 -21.45 15.98 56.51
CA THR A 212 -21.61 15.11 55.34
C THR A 212 -20.99 15.71 54.10
N SER A 213 -20.16 14.95 53.40
CA SER A 213 -19.55 15.34 52.14
C SER A 213 -19.99 14.46 50.99
N LEU A 214 -20.39 15.07 49.88
CA LEU A 214 -20.46 14.40 48.59
C LEU A 214 -19.03 14.11 48.13
N LEU A 215 -18.78 12.92 47.57
CA LEU A 215 -17.48 12.59 47.01
C LEU A 215 -17.51 12.72 45.50
N ALA A 216 -16.46 13.23 44.88
CA ALA A 216 -16.25 13.10 43.44
C ALA A 216 -14.89 12.50 43.15
N TRP A 217 -14.79 11.78 42.03
CA TRP A 217 -13.54 11.20 41.54
C TRP A 217 -13.14 11.88 40.24
N THR A 218 -11.85 12.16 40.06
CA THR A 218 -11.34 12.76 38.82
C THR A 218 -9.91 12.30 38.53
N THR A 219 -9.59 12.22 37.24
CA THR A 219 -8.23 12.04 36.73
C THR A 219 -7.56 13.35 36.30
N THR A 220 -8.30 14.46 36.35
CA THR A 220 -7.85 15.80 35.93
C THR A 220 -8.01 16.82 37.06
N PRO A 221 -7.21 16.74 38.14
CA PRO A 221 -7.26 17.70 39.25
C PRO A 221 -7.25 19.16 38.80
N TRP A 222 -6.51 19.50 37.74
CA TRP A 222 -6.46 20.84 37.14
C TRP A 222 -7.82 21.41 36.70
N THR A 223 -8.87 20.59 36.54
CA THR A 223 -10.22 21.09 36.22
C THR A 223 -11.03 21.48 37.46
N LEU A 224 -10.60 21.10 38.67
CA LEU A 224 -11.32 21.37 39.93
C LEU A 224 -11.48 22.87 40.26
N PRO A 225 -10.51 23.77 39.98
CA PRO A 225 -10.71 25.21 40.14
C PRO A 225 -11.92 25.76 39.36
N SER A 226 -12.31 25.09 38.27
CA SER A 226 -13.42 25.48 37.39
C SER A 226 -14.72 24.73 37.69
N ASN A 227 -14.84 24.13 38.89
CA ASN A 227 -16.05 23.44 39.34
C ASN A 227 -17.25 24.38 39.37
N THR A 228 -18.38 23.93 38.81
CA THR A 228 -19.66 24.65 38.92
C THR A 228 -20.80 23.76 39.43
N ALA A 229 -20.68 22.44 39.39
CA ALA A 229 -21.73 21.53 39.85
C ALA A 229 -21.17 20.13 40.20
N LEU A 230 -22.02 19.32 40.81
CA LEU A 230 -21.83 17.86 40.92
C LEU A 230 -22.97 17.19 40.17
N ALA A 231 -22.71 16.14 39.41
CA ALA A 231 -23.72 15.42 38.64
C ALA A 231 -23.93 14.00 39.19
N VAL A 232 -25.19 13.58 39.33
CA VAL A 232 -25.60 12.24 39.77
C VAL A 232 -26.60 11.63 38.80
N HIS A 233 -26.60 10.31 38.68
CA HIS A 233 -27.61 9.61 37.87
C HIS A 233 -28.94 9.58 38.64
N PRO A 234 -30.08 9.96 38.04
CA PRO A 234 -31.37 10.04 38.74
C PRO A 234 -31.83 8.71 39.36
N ASP A 235 -31.55 7.59 38.68
CA ASP A 235 -32.04 6.25 39.06
C ASP A 235 -31.06 5.41 39.90
N PHE A 236 -29.85 5.89 40.16
CA PHE A 236 -28.89 5.10 40.95
C PHE A 236 -29.15 5.23 42.45
N GLU A 237 -28.81 4.15 43.18
CA GLU A 237 -28.79 4.16 44.65
C GLU A 237 -27.44 4.71 45.14
N TYR A 238 -27.53 5.76 45.96
CA TYR A 238 -26.43 6.39 46.67
C TYR A 238 -26.53 6.06 48.16
N ILE A 239 -25.39 5.98 48.83
CA ILE A 239 -25.31 5.67 50.26
C ILE A 239 -24.52 6.74 50.99
N LYS A 240 -25.03 7.14 52.16
CA LYS A 240 -24.31 7.91 53.17
C LYS A 240 -23.61 6.93 54.09
N ILE A 241 -22.28 6.96 54.13
CA ILE A 241 -21.47 6.14 55.03
C ILE A 241 -20.81 7.02 56.08
N LYS A 242 -20.53 6.46 57.25
CA LYS A 242 -19.59 6.99 58.24
C LYS A 242 -18.32 6.15 58.18
N ASP A 243 -17.23 6.77 57.75
CA ASP A 243 -15.92 6.12 57.74
C ASP A 243 -15.37 6.07 59.17
N GLU A 244 -15.05 4.87 59.69
CA GLU A 244 -14.61 4.75 61.09
C GLU A 244 -13.19 5.28 61.32
N ALA A 245 -12.35 5.31 60.28
CA ALA A 245 -10.96 5.76 60.40
C ALA A 245 -10.85 7.29 60.49
N SER A 246 -11.61 8.02 59.67
CA SER A 246 -11.62 9.49 59.66
C SER A 246 -12.74 10.09 60.51
N GLY A 247 -13.80 9.34 60.82
CA GLY A 247 -15.00 9.84 61.49
C GLY A 247 -15.94 10.65 60.58
N SER A 248 -15.53 10.92 59.33
CA SER A 248 -16.28 11.71 58.35
C SER A 248 -17.45 10.94 57.75
N GLN A 249 -18.48 11.68 57.31
CA GLN A 249 -19.62 11.11 56.58
C GLN A 249 -19.49 11.40 55.08
N TYR A 250 -19.62 10.37 54.25
CA TYR A 250 -19.44 10.45 52.81
C TYR A 250 -20.66 9.94 52.06
N VAL A 251 -21.02 10.62 50.97
CA VAL A 251 -22.04 10.17 50.03
C VAL A 251 -21.39 9.77 48.72
N LEU A 252 -21.68 8.55 48.27
CA LEU A 252 -21.22 7.97 47.00
C LEU A 252 -22.20 6.91 46.51
N GLN A 253 -22.02 6.45 45.27
CA GLN A 253 -22.83 5.38 44.70
C GLN A 253 -22.48 4.02 45.35
N ALA A 254 -23.51 3.21 45.63
CA ALA A 254 -23.39 2.00 46.45
C ALA A 254 -22.41 0.94 45.92
N ASP A 255 -22.41 0.69 44.61
CA ASP A 255 -21.57 -0.31 43.92
C ASP A 255 -20.09 0.12 43.83
N LEU A 256 -19.81 1.41 44.03
CA LEU A 256 -18.49 2.04 43.87
C LEU A 256 -17.72 2.22 45.19
N LEU A 257 -18.14 1.59 46.28
CA LEU A 257 -17.39 1.53 47.55
C LEU A 257 -15.94 1.03 47.36
N LYS A 258 -15.71 0.17 46.35
CA LYS A 258 -14.37 -0.34 45.98
C LYS A 258 -13.35 0.78 45.70
N THR A 259 -13.84 1.96 45.28
CA THR A 259 -12.98 3.11 44.96
C THR A 259 -12.38 3.74 46.20
N LEU A 260 -13.08 3.70 47.35
CA LEU A 260 -12.49 4.09 48.63
C LEU A 260 -11.72 2.90 49.22
N TYR A 261 -12.39 1.75 49.31
CA TYR A 261 -11.88 0.58 50.02
C TYR A 261 -11.54 -0.56 49.05
N LYS A 262 -10.25 -0.92 48.96
CA LYS A 262 -9.79 -2.00 48.06
C LYS A 262 -10.55 -3.32 48.26
N ASP A 263 -10.94 -3.62 49.50
CA ASP A 263 -11.81 -4.74 49.86
C ASP A 263 -12.95 -4.22 50.76
N PRO A 264 -14.13 -3.89 50.20
CA PRO A 264 -15.24 -3.35 50.97
C PRO A 264 -15.71 -4.27 52.10
N LYS A 265 -15.50 -5.60 51.99
CA LYS A 265 -15.90 -6.57 53.03
C LYS A 265 -15.02 -6.50 54.29
N LYS A 266 -13.79 -5.99 54.16
CA LYS A 266 -12.84 -5.82 55.28
C LYS A 266 -12.77 -4.38 55.78
N ALA A 267 -13.44 -3.46 55.11
CA ALA A 267 -13.44 -2.05 55.47
C ALA A 267 -14.34 -1.78 56.67
N LYS A 268 -13.95 -0.78 57.48
CA LYS A 268 -14.68 -0.36 58.66
C LYS A 268 -15.43 0.93 58.38
N PHE A 269 -16.71 0.78 58.02
CA PHE A 269 -17.62 1.90 57.81
C PHE A 269 -19.05 1.48 58.21
N GLN A 270 -19.90 2.47 58.48
CA GLN A 270 -21.31 2.25 58.82
C GLN A 270 -22.19 2.96 57.80
N ILE A 271 -23.16 2.26 57.21
CA ILE A 271 -24.15 2.89 56.32
C ILE A 271 -25.18 3.60 57.20
N LEU A 272 -25.29 4.91 57.04
CA LEU A 272 -26.21 5.76 57.81
C LEU A 272 -27.54 5.95 57.08
N GLN A 273 -27.52 6.11 55.76
CA GLN A 273 -28.70 6.42 54.95
C GLN A 273 -28.50 5.96 53.50
N LYS A 274 -29.60 5.73 52.79
CA LYS A 274 -29.63 5.50 51.33
C LYS A 274 -30.46 6.59 50.67
N TYR A 275 -30.10 6.95 49.44
CA TYR A 275 -30.80 7.92 48.59
C TYR A 275 -30.99 7.33 47.19
N GLN A 276 -32.11 7.61 46.55
CA GLN A 276 -32.20 7.60 45.10
C GLN A 276 -31.54 8.88 44.56
N GLY A 277 -30.82 8.81 43.45
CA GLY A 277 -30.07 9.96 42.92
C GLY A 277 -30.90 11.22 42.70
N LYS A 278 -32.17 11.08 42.29
CA LYS A 278 -33.13 12.20 42.18
C LYS A 278 -33.33 12.98 43.49
N GLU A 279 -33.17 12.34 44.65
CA GLU A 279 -33.30 12.98 45.96
C GLU A 279 -32.12 13.88 46.31
N LEU A 280 -30.98 13.70 45.63
CA LEU A 280 -29.80 14.54 45.82
C LEU A 280 -29.86 15.84 45.00
N GLN A 281 -30.81 15.96 44.06
CA GLN A 281 -30.92 17.12 43.18
C GLN A 281 -31.06 18.43 43.97
N GLY A 282 -30.28 19.44 43.59
CA GLY A 282 -30.36 20.77 44.19
C GLY A 282 -29.63 20.94 45.52
N LEU A 283 -29.12 19.87 46.13
CA LEU A 283 -28.29 19.97 47.34
C LEU A 283 -27.08 20.87 47.06
N LYS A 284 -26.89 21.88 47.92
CA LYS A 284 -25.77 22.83 47.80
C LYS A 284 -24.57 22.35 48.62
N TYR A 285 -23.38 22.64 48.11
CA TYR A 285 -22.12 22.23 48.74
C TYR A 285 -21.11 23.38 48.82
N VAL A 286 -20.13 23.22 49.70
CA VAL A 286 -18.98 24.13 49.81
C VAL A 286 -18.00 23.82 48.68
N PRO A 287 -17.77 24.75 47.72
CA PRO A 287 -16.86 24.53 46.61
C PRO A 287 -15.42 24.31 47.09
N LEU A 288 -14.60 23.67 46.25
CA LEU A 288 -13.18 23.42 46.57
C LEU A 288 -12.35 24.69 46.52
N PHE A 289 -12.71 25.61 45.62
CA PHE A 289 -12.04 26.89 45.40
C PHE A 289 -13.08 28.00 45.31
N THR A 290 -12.71 29.20 45.74
CA THR A 290 -13.62 30.36 45.80
C THR A 290 -13.50 31.30 44.60
N TYR A 291 -12.59 31.05 43.66
CA TYR A 291 -12.28 31.94 42.53
C TYR A 291 -13.50 32.43 41.75
N PHE A 292 -14.45 31.54 41.49
CA PHE A 292 -15.66 31.82 40.71
C PHE A 292 -16.94 31.82 41.56
N TYR A 293 -16.81 31.78 42.90
CA TYR A 293 -17.98 31.61 43.77
C TYR A 293 -18.95 32.78 43.65
N ASP A 294 -18.48 34.02 43.83
CA ASP A 294 -19.35 35.19 43.78
C ASP A 294 -20.00 35.41 42.42
N GLN A 295 -19.32 35.01 41.34
CA GLN A 295 -19.82 35.11 39.99
C GLN A 295 -20.99 34.12 39.75
N PHE A 296 -20.91 32.89 40.28
CA PHE A 296 -21.86 31.83 39.93
C PHE A 296 -22.77 31.33 41.08
N LYS A 297 -22.60 31.82 42.32
CA LYS A 297 -23.33 31.32 43.52
C LYS A 297 -24.85 31.28 43.42
N ASP A 298 -25.45 32.15 42.61
CA ASP A 298 -26.91 32.22 42.45
C ASP A 298 -27.47 31.08 41.60
N ARG A 299 -26.64 30.45 40.78
CA ARG A 299 -27.06 29.46 39.77
C ARG A 299 -26.29 28.13 39.80
N ALA A 300 -25.07 28.11 40.35
CA ALA A 300 -24.15 26.98 40.40
C ALA A 300 -24.01 26.38 41.83
N PHE A 301 -22.95 25.57 42.03
CA PHE A 301 -22.54 24.93 43.30
C PHE A 301 -23.62 24.09 43.98
N LYS A 302 -24.35 23.32 43.14
CA LYS A 302 -25.41 22.40 43.54
C LYS A 302 -25.30 21.07 42.79
N VAL A 303 -26.02 20.06 43.27
CA VAL A 303 -26.13 18.76 42.60
C VAL A 303 -27.15 18.84 41.45
N LEU A 304 -26.77 18.28 40.29
CA LEU A 304 -27.56 18.18 39.07
C LEU A 304 -27.82 16.71 38.71
N LEU A 305 -28.86 16.47 37.92
CA LEU A 305 -29.17 15.15 37.39
C LEU A 305 -28.56 14.97 35.99
N ALA A 306 -27.93 13.83 35.76
CA ALA A 306 -27.30 13.50 34.48
C ALA A 306 -27.27 11.99 34.22
N GLU A 307 -27.91 11.56 33.13
CA GLU A 307 -28.02 10.14 32.74
C GLU A 307 -26.71 9.55 32.19
N TYR A 308 -25.73 10.39 31.81
CA TYR A 308 -24.44 9.91 31.34
C TYR A 308 -23.55 9.36 32.47
N VAL A 309 -23.87 9.65 33.74
CA VAL A 309 -23.12 9.18 34.89
C VAL A 309 -23.23 7.66 35.00
N THR A 310 -22.10 6.95 34.96
CA THR A 310 -22.05 5.49 35.06
C THR A 310 -21.70 5.02 36.47
N LYS A 311 -21.81 3.70 36.69
CA LYS A 311 -21.45 3.03 37.94
C LYS A 311 -20.29 2.02 37.79
N ASP A 312 -19.51 2.17 36.72
CA ASP A 312 -18.42 1.25 36.40
C ASP A 312 -17.14 1.60 37.17
N ASP A 313 -16.82 2.90 37.24
CA ASP A 313 -15.61 3.47 37.85
C ASP A 313 -15.89 4.79 38.61
N GLY A 314 -14.93 5.23 39.42
CA GLY A 314 -15.05 6.45 40.23
C GLY A 314 -15.94 6.27 41.46
N VAL A 315 -16.75 7.27 41.82
CA VAL A 315 -17.63 7.23 43.01
C VAL A 315 -19.11 7.48 42.67
N GLY A 316 -19.46 7.52 41.38
CA GLY A 316 -20.82 7.70 40.87
C GLY A 316 -21.41 9.11 41.06
N ILE A 317 -20.58 10.07 41.49
CA ILE A 317 -20.88 11.50 41.49
C ILE A 317 -19.73 12.17 40.72
N VAL A 318 -20.07 12.96 39.71
CA VAL A 318 -19.10 13.52 38.76
C VAL A 318 -18.96 15.02 39.01
N HIS A 319 -17.74 15.50 39.20
CA HIS A 319 -17.45 16.95 39.24
C HIS A 319 -17.70 17.56 37.86
N GLN A 320 -18.32 18.73 37.81
CA GLN A 320 -18.66 19.41 36.56
C GLN A 320 -17.82 20.67 36.37
N ALA A 321 -17.05 20.71 35.28
CA ALA A 321 -16.31 21.87 34.79
C ALA A 321 -16.66 22.11 33.31
N PRO A 322 -17.75 22.85 33.02
CA PRO A 322 -18.35 22.96 31.69
C PRO A 322 -17.42 23.40 30.56
N SER A 323 -16.36 24.16 30.83
CA SER A 323 -15.39 24.55 29.81
C SER A 323 -14.40 23.45 29.41
N PHE A 324 -14.41 22.29 30.07
CA PHE A 324 -13.40 21.25 29.88
C PHE A 324 -13.99 19.85 29.64
N GLY A 325 -15.33 19.72 29.58
CA GLY A 325 -16.04 18.48 29.26
C GLY A 325 -17.29 18.73 28.42
N GLU A 326 -17.50 17.94 27.35
CA GLU A 326 -18.68 18.09 26.46
C GLU A 326 -19.99 17.79 27.21
N ASP A 327 -20.03 16.72 27.99
CA ASP A 327 -21.19 16.37 28.81
C ASP A 327 -21.42 17.40 29.93
N ASP A 328 -20.36 17.89 30.58
CA ASP A 328 -20.41 18.96 31.59
C ASP A 328 -21.01 20.24 31.01
N PHE A 329 -20.60 20.61 29.78
CA PHE A 329 -21.16 21.75 29.07
C PHE A 329 -22.66 21.57 28.83
N ARG A 330 -23.07 20.42 28.29
CA ARG A 330 -24.47 20.12 27.99
C ARG A 330 -25.34 20.15 29.24
N VAL A 331 -24.94 19.42 30.29
CA VAL A 331 -25.69 19.34 31.56
C VAL A 331 -25.73 20.70 32.25
N GLY A 332 -24.60 21.42 32.27
CA GLY A 332 -24.52 22.76 32.83
C GLY A 332 -25.43 23.77 32.11
N GLN A 333 -25.50 23.70 30.78
CA GLN A 333 -26.37 24.56 29.97
C GLN A 333 -27.85 24.24 30.19
N GLN A 334 -28.22 22.95 30.15
CA GLN A 334 -29.60 22.49 30.37
C GLN A 334 -30.15 22.89 31.74
N ASN A 335 -29.29 22.94 32.76
CA ASN A 335 -29.67 23.30 34.14
C ASN A 335 -29.40 24.78 34.48
N GLY A 336 -29.02 25.60 33.51
CA GLY A 336 -28.82 27.05 33.68
C GLY A 336 -27.69 27.44 34.63
N THR A 337 -26.64 26.62 34.75
CA THR A 337 -25.48 26.94 35.60
C THR A 337 -24.63 28.09 35.04
N PHE A 338 -24.73 28.33 33.72
CA PHE A 338 -24.12 29.45 32.99
C PHE A 338 -25.08 29.90 31.86
N SER A 339 -24.82 31.05 31.24
CA SER A 339 -25.61 31.59 30.13
C SER A 339 -24.71 32.19 29.05
N ALA A 340 -25.27 32.63 27.91
CA ALA A 340 -24.48 33.28 26.86
C ALA A 340 -23.78 34.55 27.37
N ASP A 341 -24.47 35.36 28.18
CA ASP A 341 -23.94 36.58 28.79
C ASP A 341 -22.95 36.31 29.93
N GLN A 342 -22.92 35.08 30.43
CA GLN A 342 -22.08 34.66 31.55
C GLN A 342 -21.54 33.25 31.26
N PRO A 343 -20.54 33.14 30.36
CA PRO A 343 -20.00 31.86 29.92
C PRO A 343 -19.34 31.11 31.09
N PRO A 344 -19.17 29.78 30.99
CA PRO A 344 -18.59 29.01 32.07
C PRO A 344 -17.11 29.39 32.32
N PRO A 345 -16.59 29.20 33.56
CA PRO A 345 -15.19 29.49 33.87
C PRO A 345 -14.21 28.79 32.93
N ASN A 346 -13.27 29.54 32.35
CA ASN A 346 -12.23 28.99 31.45
C ASN A 346 -10.87 29.68 31.71
N PRO A 347 -10.28 29.51 32.91
CA PRO A 347 -9.11 30.27 33.35
C PRO A 347 -7.79 29.70 32.82
N VAL A 348 -7.76 29.26 31.57
CA VAL A 348 -6.60 28.64 30.94
C VAL A 348 -6.32 29.37 29.63
N ASP A 349 -5.08 29.79 29.38
CA ASP A 349 -4.69 30.46 28.14
C ASP A 349 -4.44 29.48 26.98
N SER A 350 -4.04 29.99 25.81
CA SER A 350 -3.71 29.14 24.64
C SER A 350 -2.52 28.21 24.86
N GLN A 351 -1.66 28.47 25.85
CA GLN A 351 -0.50 27.64 26.17
C GLN A 351 -0.80 26.63 27.27
N GLY A 352 -2.07 26.50 27.68
CA GLY A 352 -2.47 25.58 28.74
C GLY A 352 -2.02 26.04 30.12
N ARG A 353 -1.81 27.34 30.34
CA ARG A 353 -1.41 27.92 31.63
C ARG A 353 -2.57 28.64 32.29
N PHE A 354 -2.63 28.59 33.62
CA PHE A 354 -3.69 29.30 34.35
C PHE A 354 -3.56 30.82 34.21
N THR A 355 -4.69 31.48 33.96
CA THR A 355 -4.82 32.95 33.97
C THR A 355 -4.85 33.49 35.40
N SER A 356 -4.83 34.82 35.56
CA SER A 356 -4.87 35.49 36.86
C SER A 356 -6.14 35.24 37.67
N GLU A 357 -7.21 34.72 37.06
CA GLU A 357 -8.46 34.36 37.74
C GLU A 357 -8.24 33.22 38.74
N VAL A 358 -7.27 32.33 38.49
CA VAL A 358 -6.85 31.26 39.40
C VAL A 358 -5.52 31.66 40.02
N SER A 359 -5.60 32.44 41.10
CA SER A 359 -4.45 33.15 41.69
C SER A 359 -3.35 32.21 42.22
N ASP A 360 -3.71 31.06 42.79
CA ASP A 360 -2.73 30.18 43.44
C ASP A 360 -1.83 29.43 42.43
N PHE A 361 -2.26 29.33 41.16
CA PHE A 361 -1.58 28.56 40.12
C PHE A 361 -1.29 29.37 38.86
N THR A 362 -1.42 30.70 38.92
CA THR A 362 -1.24 31.60 37.77
C THR A 362 0.08 31.35 37.04
N GLY A 363 0.03 31.20 35.71
CA GLY A 363 1.18 30.95 34.85
C GLY A 363 1.70 29.50 34.83
N MET A 364 1.21 28.62 35.72
CA MET A 364 1.56 27.19 35.72
C MET A 364 0.78 26.46 34.63
N HIS A 365 1.45 25.55 33.93
CA HIS A 365 0.79 24.66 32.97
C HIS A 365 -0.15 23.70 33.72
N VAL A 366 -1.32 23.39 33.14
CA VAL A 366 -2.37 22.57 33.79
C VAL A 366 -1.88 21.23 34.34
N LYS A 367 -1.06 20.49 33.57
CA LYS A 367 -0.48 19.21 34.02
C LYS A 367 0.58 19.39 35.12
N GLU A 368 1.26 20.53 35.17
CA GLU A 368 2.15 20.84 36.30
C GLU A 368 1.34 21.17 37.55
N ALA A 369 0.25 21.91 37.38
CA ALA A 369 -0.61 22.36 38.47
C ALA A 369 -1.28 21.19 39.21
N ASP A 370 -1.49 20.03 38.58
CA ASP A 370 -2.06 18.83 39.21
C ASP A 370 -1.39 18.51 40.57
N LYS A 371 -0.05 18.51 40.64
CA LYS A 371 0.70 18.23 41.89
C LYS A 371 0.44 19.28 42.98
N HIS A 372 0.27 20.54 42.58
CA HIS A 372 0.03 21.67 43.48
C HIS A 372 -1.42 21.71 43.97
N ILE A 373 -2.36 21.38 43.10
CA ILE A 373 -3.78 21.26 43.42
C ILE A 373 -4.01 20.11 44.40
N ILE A 374 -3.40 18.95 44.15
CA ILE A 374 -3.46 17.81 45.10
C ILE A 374 -2.89 18.22 46.47
N LYS A 375 -1.75 18.93 46.50
CA LYS A 375 -1.17 19.45 47.74
C LYS A 375 -2.11 20.42 48.45
N HIS A 376 -2.75 21.34 47.72
CA HIS A 376 -3.75 22.27 48.27
C HIS A 376 -4.92 21.49 48.89
N LEU A 377 -5.53 20.55 48.15
CA LEU A 377 -6.63 19.72 48.61
C LEU A 377 -6.29 18.89 49.85
N LYS A 378 -5.05 18.40 49.93
CA LYS A 378 -4.55 17.71 51.12
C LYS A 378 -4.42 18.66 52.31
N SER A 379 -3.89 19.86 52.11
CA SER A 379 -3.72 20.86 53.17
C SER A 379 -5.04 21.40 53.71
N THR A 380 -6.09 21.44 52.88
CA THR A 380 -7.45 21.84 53.28
C THR A 380 -8.31 20.68 53.77
N GLY A 381 -7.74 19.47 53.89
CA GLY A 381 -8.46 18.28 54.34
C GLY A 381 -9.53 17.77 53.37
N ARG A 382 -9.50 18.21 52.11
CA ARG A 382 -10.50 17.90 51.08
C ARG A 382 -10.16 16.66 50.25
N LEU A 383 -8.91 16.21 50.27
CA LEU A 383 -8.45 15.01 49.58
C LEU A 383 -8.75 13.75 50.40
N VAL A 384 -9.64 12.89 49.91
CA VAL A 384 -10.06 11.65 50.58
C VAL A 384 -9.19 10.47 50.17
N LYS A 385 -8.85 10.39 48.88
CA LYS A 385 -7.95 9.35 48.36
C LYS A 385 -7.04 9.94 47.29
N ASP A 386 -5.76 9.58 47.39
CA ASP A 386 -4.71 9.89 46.43
C ASP A 386 -4.28 8.59 45.74
N GLY A 387 -4.18 8.63 44.42
CA GLY A 387 -3.95 7.45 43.59
C GLY A 387 -3.54 7.82 42.17
N GLN A 388 -3.22 6.81 41.38
CA GLN A 388 -2.86 6.93 39.97
C GLN A 388 -3.56 5.84 39.16
N ILE A 389 -3.82 6.13 37.90
CA ILE A 389 -4.38 5.18 36.94
C ILE A 389 -3.58 5.21 35.64
N THR A 390 -3.44 4.05 35.00
CA THR A 390 -2.88 3.92 33.67
C THR A 390 -4.02 3.70 32.69
N HIS A 391 -4.13 4.57 31.68
CA HIS A 391 -5.20 4.52 30.67
C HIS A 391 -4.74 5.08 29.33
N ASN A 392 -5.54 4.87 28.28
CA ASN A 392 -5.30 5.49 26.98
C ASN A 392 -5.82 6.93 26.97
N TYR A 393 -4.95 7.88 26.64
CA TYR A 393 -5.26 9.30 26.61
C TYR A 393 -4.85 9.90 25.24
N PRO A 394 -5.56 10.92 24.73
CA PRO A 394 -5.24 11.53 23.45
C PRO A 394 -4.03 12.48 23.54
N PHE A 395 -3.09 12.32 22.61
CA PHE A 395 -1.94 13.21 22.44
C PHE A 395 -2.02 13.95 21.11
N CYS A 396 -1.38 15.11 21.02
CA CYS A 396 -1.24 15.83 19.77
C CYS A 396 -0.45 14.96 18.78
N TRP A 397 -0.99 14.79 17.58
CA TRP A 397 -0.41 13.97 16.52
C TRP A 397 0.90 14.53 15.94
N ARG A 398 1.25 15.78 16.26
CA ARG A 398 2.48 16.46 15.82
C ARG A 398 3.49 16.68 16.94
N SER A 399 3.05 17.25 18.07
CA SER A 399 3.96 17.61 19.17
C SER A 399 4.17 16.49 20.19
N ASP A 400 3.39 15.40 20.13
CA ASP A 400 3.44 14.30 21.10
C ASP A 400 3.19 14.76 22.56
N THR A 401 2.49 15.89 22.75
CA THR A 401 2.05 16.39 24.07
C THR A 401 0.60 15.98 24.38
N PRO A 402 0.21 15.77 25.65
CA PRO A 402 -1.17 15.44 26.01
C PRO A 402 -2.14 16.55 25.57
N LEU A 403 -3.27 16.19 24.95
CA LEU A 403 -4.31 17.15 24.64
C LEU A 403 -5.13 17.51 25.88
N ILE A 404 -5.74 18.69 25.88
CA ILE A 404 -6.83 19.03 26.81
C ILE A 404 -8.11 19.21 26.02
N TYR A 405 -9.24 19.05 26.68
CA TYR A 405 -10.52 19.50 26.13
C TYR A 405 -10.78 20.90 26.65
N ARG A 406 -11.08 21.84 25.76
CA ARG A 406 -11.30 23.24 26.12
C ARG A 406 -12.43 23.83 25.29
N GLY A 407 -13.31 24.57 25.95
CA GLY A 407 -14.36 25.37 25.36
C GLY A 407 -13.74 26.57 24.64
N ILE A 408 -13.99 26.69 23.34
CA ILE A 408 -13.60 27.86 22.55
C ILE A 408 -14.69 28.21 21.55
N PRO A 409 -14.82 29.49 21.16
CA PRO A 409 -15.60 29.85 19.98
C PRO A 409 -14.88 29.33 18.72
N ALA A 410 -15.63 28.68 17.83
CA ALA A 410 -15.12 28.19 16.55
C ALA A 410 -16.20 28.24 15.48
N TRP A 411 -15.79 28.18 14.22
CA TRP A 411 -16.66 28.13 13.04
C TRP A 411 -16.82 26.70 12.54
N TYR A 412 -18.06 26.34 12.27
CA TYR A 412 -18.44 24.99 11.89
C TYR A 412 -19.15 24.96 10.54
N ILE A 413 -18.90 23.89 9.79
CA ILE A 413 -19.72 23.48 8.65
C ILE A 413 -20.73 22.44 9.14
N ASN A 414 -22.00 22.68 8.85
CA ASN A 414 -23.11 21.82 9.26
C ASN A 414 -23.17 20.54 8.42
N ILE A 415 -23.06 19.39 9.09
CA ILE A 415 -23.09 18.03 8.53
C ILE A 415 -24.34 17.29 9.03
N THR A 416 -24.68 17.46 10.31
CA THR A 416 -25.76 16.74 10.99
C THR A 416 -27.15 17.30 10.72
N GLY A 417 -27.25 18.40 9.97
CA GLY A 417 -28.49 19.13 9.74
C GLY A 417 -28.71 20.24 10.76
N ASN A 418 -29.58 21.18 10.42
CA ASN A 418 -30.06 22.27 11.24
C ASN A 418 -31.52 22.62 10.87
N GLU A 419 -32.09 23.66 11.46
CA GLU A 419 -33.49 24.07 11.19
C GLU A 419 -33.77 24.40 9.71
N LYS A 420 -32.74 24.75 8.93
CA LYS A 420 -32.85 25.17 7.53
C LYS A 420 -32.41 24.11 6.53
N ASN A 421 -31.62 23.12 6.96
CA ASN A 421 -30.96 22.15 6.10
C ASN A 421 -31.02 20.76 6.72
N ASP A 422 -31.46 19.77 5.94
CA ASP A 422 -31.34 18.37 6.34
C ASP A 422 -29.87 17.94 6.46
N SER A 423 -29.61 16.88 7.22
CA SER A 423 -28.27 16.29 7.26
C SER A 423 -27.83 15.84 5.86
N ILE A 424 -26.57 16.09 5.52
CA ILE A 424 -25.96 15.58 4.28
C ILE A 424 -25.48 14.13 4.39
N VAL A 425 -25.49 13.53 5.59
CA VAL A 425 -25.01 12.16 5.82
C VAL A 425 -25.68 11.13 4.91
N PRO A 426 -27.02 11.11 4.73
CA PRO A 426 -27.66 10.17 3.81
C PRO A 426 -27.18 10.30 2.36
N LEU A 427 -26.98 11.53 1.90
CA LEU A 427 -26.52 11.80 0.54
C LEU A 427 -25.05 11.41 0.34
N MET A 428 -24.19 11.63 1.36
CA MET A 428 -22.82 11.12 1.35
C MET A 428 -22.80 9.59 1.24
N LEU A 429 -23.62 8.89 2.04
CA LEU A 429 -23.69 7.43 2.05
C LEU A 429 -24.21 6.86 0.72
N ASP A 430 -25.22 7.48 0.12
CA ASP A 430 -25.74 7.10 -1.21
C ASP A 430 -24.67 7.28 -2.31
N GLY A 431 -23.98 8.42 -2.31
CA GLY A 431 -22.86 8.67 -3.22
C GLY A 431 -21.74 7.64 -3.04
N ILE A 432 -21.36 7.34 -1.79
CA ILE A 432 -20.33 6.33 -1.47
C ILE A 432 -20.79 4.96 -2.00
N ALA A 433 -22.04 4.57 -1.80
CA ALA A 433 -22.58 3.31 -2.28
C ALA A 433 -22.46 3.15 -3.81
N LYS A 434 -22.61 4.24 -4.58
CA LYS A 434 -22.50 4.27 -6.05
C LYS A 434 -21.07 4.39 -6.58
N SER A 435 -20.11 4.81 -5.75
CA SER A 435 -18.70 4.89 -6.14
C SER A 435 -17.97 3.54 -6.10
N HIS A 436 -16.87 3.43 -6.85
CA HIS A 436 -16.04 2.23 -6.89
C HIS A 436 -14.77 2.41 -6.06
N TRP A 437 -14.49 1.45 -5.18
CA TRP A 437 -13.35 1.50 -4.25
C TRP A 437 -12.56 0.20 -4.30
N VAL A 438 -11.24 0.30 -4.35
CA VAL A 438 -10.33 -0.83 -4.24
C VAL A 438 -9.42 -0.60 -3.03
N PRO A 439 -9.50 -1.42 -1.97
CA PRO A 439 -10.40 -2.57 -1.78
C PRO A 439 -11.80 -2.18 -1.23
N ASP A 440 -12.80 -3.00 -1.50
CA ASP A 440 -14.21 -2.73 -1.10
C ASP A 440 -14.44 -2.63 0.42
N PHE A 441 -13.68 -3.40 1.24
CA PHE A 441 -13.85 -3.34 2.69
C PHE A 441 -13.53 -1.95 3.26
N VAL A 442 -12.68 -1.16 2.58
CA VAL A 442 -12.38 0.22 3.02
C VAL A 442 -13.60 1.11 2.83
N LYS A 443 -14.28 1.00 1.69
CA LYS A 443 -15.55 1.71 1.42
C LYS A 443 -16.58 1.43 2.49
N THR A 444 -16.85 0.16 2.76
CA THR A 444 -17.96 -0.24 3.64
C THR A 444 -17.61 -0.12 5.12
N LYS A 445 -16.51 -0.72 5.56
CA LYS A 445 -16.16 -0.87 6.99
C LYS A 445 -15.34 0.26 7.58
N ARG A 446 -14.52 0.94 6.77
CA ARG A 446 -13.65 2.02 7.26
C ARG A 446 -14.25 3.39 6.99
N PHE A 447 -14.81 3.62 5.80
CA PHE A 447 -15.29 4.95 5.42
C PHE A 447 -16.78 5.14 5.71
N ALA A 448 -17.68 4.37 5.07
CA ALA A 448 -19.13 4.54 5.23
C ALA A 448 -19.60 4.35 6.68
N ASP A 449 -19.12 3.33 7.39
CA ASP A 449 -19.47 3.09 8.80
C ASP A 449 -19.10 4.26 9.72
N TRP A 450 -18.04 5.00 9.40
CA TRP A 450 -17.66 6.20 10.14
C TRP A 450 -18.51 7.41 9.78
N ILE A 451 -18.81 7.59 8.48
CA ILE A 451 -19.67 8.70 7.99
C ILE A 451 -21.05 8.69 8.65
N LYS A 452 -21.60 7.51 9.00
CA LYS A 452 -22.88 7.39 9.73
C LYS A 452 -22.92 8.21 11.03
N ASN A 453 -21.78 8.42 11.66
CA ASN A 453 -21.63 9.13 12.93
C ASN A 453 -20.86 10.45 12.78
N ALA A 454 -20.76 10.98 11.56
CA ALA A 454 -20.07 12.24 11.30
C ALA A 454 -20.76 13.39 12.07
N ARG A 455 -19.96 14.21 12.73
CA ARG A 455 -20.40 15.43 13.43
C ARG A 455 -20.10 16.67 12.57
N ASP A 456 -20.65 17.80 12.96
CA ASP A 456 -20.32 19.09 12.36
C ASP A 456 -18.81 19.38 12.42
N TRP A 457 -18.28 19.89 11.32
CA TRP A 457 -16.83 20.03 11.13
C TRP A 457 -16.36 21.41 11.56
N ASN A 458 -15.48 21.47 12.58
CA ASN A 458 -14.76 22.69 12.93
C ASN A 458 -13.75 23.05 11.83
N VAL A 459 -14.04 24.09 11.07
CA VAL A 459 -13.25 24.53 9.91
C VAL A 459 -12.30 25.69 10.24
N SER A 460 -12.41 26.29 11.43
CA SER A 460 -11.54 27.39 11.86
C SER A 460 -10.30 26.91 12.63
N ARG A 461 -9.18 27.63 12.49
CA ARG A 461 -7.95 27.42 13.26
C ARG A 461 -7.38 28.77 13.72
N ASN A 462 -6.94 28.85 14.97
CA ASN A 462 -6.30 30.03 15.55
C ASN A 462 -4.80 30.06 15.24
N ARG A 463 -4.45 30.17 13.95
CA ARG A 463 -3.09 30.03 13.42
C ARG A 463 -2.75 31.16 12.43
N TYR A 464 -1.53 31.17 11.90
CA TYR A 464 -0.98 32.31 11.15
C TYR A 464 -0.82 32.01 9.66
N TRP A 465 -0.33 30.82 9.32
CA TRP A 465 -0.04 30.39 7.96
C TRP A 465 -1.14 29.48 7.41
N GLY A 466 -2.02 30.05 6.59
CA GLY A 466 -3.14 29.38 5.96
C GLY A 466 -4.04 30.37 5.23
N THR A 467 -5.01 29.86 4.46
CA THR A 467 -6.02 30.70 3.82
C THR A 467 -6.86 31.38 4.90
N PRO A 468 -6.90 32.73 4.96
CA PRO A 468 -7.69 33.40 5.97
C PRO A 468 -9.18 33.20 5.74
N MET A 469 -9.96 33.07 6.83
CA MET A 469 -11.42 33.01 6.71
C MET A 469 -11.96 34.39 6.28
N PRO A 470 -12.80 34.47 5.22
CA PRO A 470 -13.19 35.74 4.61
C PRO A 470 -14.42 36.37 5.28
N LEU A 471 -14.42 36.43 6.62
CA LEU A 471 -15.51 37.00 7.42
C LEU A 471 -15.08 38.31 8.05
N TRP A 472 -15.74 39.41 7.67
CA TRP A 472 -15.59 40.72 8.29
C TRP A 472 -16.77 40.96 9.23
N CYS A 473 -16.50 41.26 10.50
CA CYS A 473 -17.54 41.49 11.49
C CYS A 473 -17.21 42.64 12.44
N ASN A 474 -18.22 43.06 13.19
CA ASN A 474 -18.05 43.93 14.35
C ASN A 474 -17.75 43.08 15.61
N GLU A 475 -17.42 43.74 16.73
CA GLU A 475 -16.93 43.05 17.95
C GLU A 475 -17.96 42.08 18.57
N ASP A 476 -19.25 42.40 18.48
CA ASP A 476 -20.35 41.59 19.02
C ASP A 476 -20.93 40.56 18.01
N PHE A 477 -20.38 40.50 16.79
CA PHE A 477 -20.83 39.63 15.69
C PHE A 477 -22.29 39.83 15.26
N SER A 478 -22.92 40.97 15.59
CA SER A 478 -24.28 41.29 15.12
C SER A 478 -24.33 41.63 13.62
N GLU A 479 -23.20 42.07 13.05
CA GLU A 479 -23.01 42.20 11.61
C GLU A 479 -21.79 41.39 11.14
N ILE A 480 -22.02 40.52 10.14
CA ILE A 480 -20.99 39.68 9.51
C ILE A 480 -21.17 39.74 7.99
N VAL A 481 -20.09 40.07 7.28
CA VAL A 481 -20.00 40.06 5.81
C VAL A 481 -19.03 38.96 5.38
N CYS A 482 -19.51 38.01 4.56
CA CYS A 482 -18.69 36.95 3.99
C CYS A 482 -18.27 37.31 2.56
N ILE A 483 -16.98 37.45 2.33
CA ILE A 483 -16.39 37.78 1.03
C ILE A 483 -16.09 36.49 0.25
N GLY A 484 -16.33 36.51 -1.07
CA GLY A 484 -16.14 35.36 -1.96
C GLY A 484 -15.12 35.58 -3.07
N SER A 485 -14.63 36.81 -3.25
CA SER A 485 -13.58 37.12 -4.23
C SER A 485 -12.76 38.36 -3.83
N THR A 486 -11.58 38.48 -4.42
CA THR A 486 -10.71 39.67 -4.33
C THR A 486 -11.41 40.91 -4.88
N GLU A 487 -12.17 40.77 -5.98
CA GLU A 487 -12.97 41.85 -6.56
C GLU A 487 -14.06 42.35 -5.60
N GLU A 488 -14.77 41.42 -4.92
CA GLU A 488 -15.77 41.76 -3.92
C GLU A 488 -15.13 42.50 -2.74
N LEU A 489 -13.94 42.06 -2.28
CA LEU A 489 -13.20 42.74 -1.21
C LEU A 489 -12.80 44.17 -1.61
N LYS A 490 -12.22 44.36 -2.81
CA LYS A 490 -11.83 45.69 -3.30
C LYS A 490 -13.04 46.63 -3.34
N LYS A 491 -14.16 46.15 -3.88
CA LYS A 491 -15.40 46.93 -4.00
C LYS A 491 -15.97 47.35 -2.65
N LEU A 492 -16.01 46.46 -1.65
CA LEU A 492 -16.62 46.75 -0.36
C LEU A 492 -15.70 47.50 0.60
N SER A 493 -14.38 47.35 0.47
CA SER A 493 -13.41 48.06 1.31
C SER A 493 -12.98 49.42 0.76
N GLY A 494 -13.19 49.67 -0.54
CA GLY A 494 -12.64 50.84 -1.23
C GLY A 494 -11.13 50.76 -1.46
N HIS A 495 -10.52 49.58 -1.34
CA HIS A 495 -9.09 49.38 -1.55
C HIS A 495 -8.72 49.54 -3.03
N GLU A 496 -7.84 50.51 -3.35
CA GLU A 496 -7.42 50.84 -4.72
C GLU A 496 -6.20 50.01 -5.21
N GLY A 497 -5.48 49.32 -4.31
CA GLY A 497 -4.32 48.51 -4.65
C GLY A 497 -4.66 47.13 -5.23
N ASP A 498 -3.63 46.44 -5.73
CA ASP A 498 -3.74 45.04 -6.11
C ASP A 498 -3.71 44.12 -4.89
N ILE A 499 -4.53 43.07 -4.93
CA ILE A 499 -4.61 42.03 -3.91
C ILE A 499 -4.15 40.75 -4.59
N ASP A 500 -2.83 40.61 -4.71
CA ASP A 500 -2.13 39.48 -5.34
C ASP A 500 -1.70 38.40 -4.33
N ASP A 501 -1.89 38.66 -3.04
CA ASP A 501 -1.63 37.75 -1.94
C ASP A 501 -2.73 37.90 -0.88
N LEU A 502 -3.42 36.80 -0.58
CA LEU A 502 -4.55 36.75 0.35
C LEU A 502 -4.17 36.37 1.78
N HIS A 503 -2.88 36.23 2.12
CA HIS A 503 -2.47 35.83 3.46
C HIS A 503 -2.76 36.90 4.51
N ARG A 504 -2.88 36.46 5.77
CA ARG A 504 -3.25 37.30 6.92
C ARG A 504 -2.45 38.59 7.02
N ASP A 505 -1.13 38.52 6.86
CA ASP A 505 -0.25 39.68 6.98
C ASP A 505 -0.48 40.75 5.91
N LYS A 506 -1.14 40.39 4.80
CA LYS A 506 -1.50 41.29 3.70
C LYS A 506 -2.91 41.87 3.86
N ILE A 507 -3.87 41.08 4.32
CA ILE A 507 -5.30 41.47 4.30
C ILE A 507 -5.90 41.85 5.66
N ASP A 508 -5.29 41.50 6.80
CA ASP A 508 -5.88 41.76 8.14
C ASP A 508 -6.11 43.25 8.42
N LYS A 509 -5.42 44.15 7.70
CA LYS A 509 -5.56 45.61 7.82
C LYS A 509 -6.71 46.18 7.00
N ILE A 510 -7.27 45.43 6.05
CA ILE A 510 -8.36 45.88 5.18
C ILE A 510 -9.68 45.83 5.97
N THR A 511 -10.39 46.95 6.02
CA THR A 511 -11.69 47.07 6.71
C THR A 511 -12.82 47.33 5.74
N ILE A 512 -14.04 46.98 6.12
CA ILE A 512 -15.27 47.27 5.37
C ILE A 512 -16.13 48.21 6.21
N GLU A 513 -16.78 49.20 5.61
CA GLU A 513 -17.71 50.07 6.33
C GLU A 513 -18.98 49.30 6.73
N GLY A 514 -19.26 49.21 8.03
CA GLY A 514 -20.45 48.57 8.57
C GLY A 514 -21.70 49.46 8.48
N LYS A 515 -22.88 48.88 8.70
CA LYS A 515 -24.16 49.61 8.61
C LYS A 515 -24.31 50.71 9.64
N ASP A 516 -23.63 50.60 10.78
CA ASP A 516 -23.59 51.60 11.84
C ASP A 516 -22.48 52.66 11.62
N GLY A 517 -21.80 52.63 10.47
CA GLY A 517 -20.67 53.49 10.12
C GLY A 517 -19.35 53.09 10.80
N LYS A 518 -19.31 52.02 11.59
CA LYS A 518 -18.07 51.52 12.20
C LYS A 518 -17.38 50.51 11.27
N PRO A 519 -16.05 50.43 11.30
CA PRO A 519 -15.32 49.47 10.46
C PRO A 519 -15.54 48.04 10.95
N LEU A 520 -15.99 47.17 10.05
CA LEU A 520 -15.92 45.73 10.21
C LEU A 520 -14.48 45.28 9.98
N ARG A 521 -14.00 44.36 10.81
CA ARG A 521 -12.65 43.78 10.73
C ARG A 521 -12.74 42.30 10.43
N ARG A 522 -11.76 41.77 9.70
CA ARG A 522 -11.66 40.32 9.48
C ARG A 522 -11.51 39.62 10.84
N ILE A 523 -12.19 38.49 11.01
CA ILE A 523 -11.92 37.58 12.14
C ILE A 523 -10.46 37.09 12.09
N GLU A 524 -9.87 36.63 13.19
CA GLU A 524 -8.44 36.27 13.19
C GLU A 524 -8.16 34.91 12.54
N GLU A 525 -9.14 34.00 12.55
CA GLU A 525 -8.98 32.59 12.19
C GLU A 525 -8.58 32.39 10.71
N VAL A 526 -7.76 31.36 10.49
CA VAL A 526 -7.49 30.77 9.17
C VAL A 526 -8.28 29.47 9.02
N PHE A 527 -8.39 28.98 7.79
CA PHE A 527 -9.01 27.69 7.53
C PHE A 527 -8.19 26.52 8.06
N ASP A 528 -8.90 25.45 8.40
CA ASP A 528 -8.37 24.09 8.42
C ASP A 528 -7.78 23.73 7.05
N CYS A 529 -6.54 23.25 6.98
CA CYS A 529 -5.89 22.87 5.71
C CYS A 529 -6.66 21.76 4.97
N TRP A 530 -7.44 20.94 5.70
CA TRP A 530 -8.32 19.95 5.07
C TRP A 530 -9.48 20.57 4.26
N PHE A 531 -9.85 21.82 4.54
CA PHE A 531 -10.81 22.59 3.74
C PHE A 531 -10.21 23.05 2.42
N GLU A 532 -8.94 23.46 2.44
CA GLU A 532 -8.20 23.85 1.24
C GLU A 532 -7.99 22.63 0.32
N SER A 533 -7.43 21.54 0.86
CA SER A 533 -7.22 20.31 0.08
C SER A 533 -8.52 19.68 -0.40
N GLY A 534 -9.60 19.75 0.39
CA GLY A 534 -10.94 19.33 -0.04
C GLY A 534 -11.53 20.21 -1.15
N SER A 535 -11.10 21.48 -1.25
CA SER A 535 -11.51 22.41 -2.30
C SER A 535 -10.71 22.26 -3.59
N MET A 536 -9.68 21.39 -3.60
CA MET A 536 -8.79 21.16 -4.74
C MET A 536 -9.49 20.99 -6.09
N PRO A 537 -10.59 20.20 -6.24
CA PRO A 537 -11.24 20.00 -7.55
C PRO A 537 -11.73 21.30 -8.21
N TYR A 538 -12.01 22.33 -7.40
CA TYR A 538 -12.44 23.65 -7.85
C TYR A 538 -11.24 24.60 -7.90
N ALA A 539 -10.46 24.63 -6.82
CA ALA A 539 -9.43 25.62 -6.60
C ALA A 539 -8.19 25.43 -7.46
N SER A 540 -7.83 24.20 -7.83
CA SER A 540 -6.65 23.95 -8.67
C SER A 540 -6.78 24.53 -10.08
N ILE A 541 -7.98 24.89 -10.51
CA ILE A 541 -8.28 25.45 -11.84
C ILE A 541 -8.92 26.86 -11.75
N HIS A 542 -8.86 27.49 -10.57
CA HIS A 542 -9.41 28.82 -10.33
C HIS A 542 -10.93 28.93 -10.58
N TYR A 543 -11.69 27.85 -10.35
CA TYR A 543 -13.15 27.86 -10.48
C TYR A 543 -13.79 28.70 -9.35
N PRO A 544 -14.82 29.51 -9.63
CA PRO A 544 -15.55 29.66 -10.89
C PRO A 544 -15.06 30.82 -11.78
N PHE A 545 -14.00 31.51 -11.39
CA PHE A 545 -13.51 32.71 -12.06
C PHE A 545 -12.94 32.40 -13.44
N GLU A 546 -12.25 31.26 -13.55
CA GLU A 546 -11.69 30.73 -14.79
C GLU A 546 -12.08 29.26 -14.98
N ASN A 547 -11.81 28.73 -16.19
CA ASN A 547 -11.93 27.30 -16.52
C ASN A 547 -13.28 26.64 -16.21
N LYS A 548 -14.36 27.44 -16.14
CA LYS A 548 -15.71 26.97 -15.79
C LYS A 548 -16.21 25.83 -16.69
N GLU A 549 -16.10 25.99 -18.01
CA GLU A 549 -16.53 24.95 -18.95
C GLU A 549 -15.68 23.68 -18.84
N TYR A 550 -14.38 23.84 -18.57
CA TYR A 550 -13.48 22.70 -18.36
C TYR A 550 -13.88 21.93 -17.10
N PHE A 551 -14.13 22.62 -15.99
CA PHE A 551 -14.62 22.02 -14.75
C PHE A 551 -15.92 21.24 -14.99
N GLU A 552 -16.90 21.86 -15.64
CA GLU A 552 -18.22 21.26 -15.86
C GLU A 552 -18.17 20.00 -16.75
N LYS A 553 -17.17 19.91 -17.65
CA LYS A 553 -16.94 18.72 -18.50
C LYS A 553 -16.16 17.61 -17.81
N THR A 554 -15.36 17.93 -16.78
CA THR A 554 -14.37 17.03 -16.18
C THR A 554 -14.70 16.60 -14.74
N PHE A 555 -15.68 17.25 -14.12
CA PHE A 555 -16.21 16.89 -12.80
C PHE A 555 -17.45 15.98 -12.92
N PRO A 556 -17.55 14.88 -12.15
CA PRO A 556 -16.61 14.41 -11.13
C PRO A 556 -15.35 13.75 -11.73
N GLY A 557 -14.25 13.80 -11.00
CA GLY A 557 -12.99 13.16 -11.40
C GLY A 557 -13.15 11.65 -11.60
N ASP A 558 -12.44 11.06 -12.56
CA ASP A 558 -12.51 9.63 -12.84
C ASP A 558 -11.78 8.81 -11.78
N PHE A 559 -10.64 9.30 -11.27
CA PHE A 559 -9.77 8.53 -10.39
C PHE A 559 -8.98 9.36 -9.37
N ILE A 560 -8.90 8.82 -8.15
CA ILE A 560 -7.98 9.25 -7.08
C ILE A 560 -7.32 8.03 -6.42
N ALA A 561 -6.12 8.21 -5.86
CA ALA A 561 -5.46 7.19 -5.05
C ALA A 561 -4.60 7.76 -3.93
N GLU A 562 -4.85 7.33 -2.70
CA GLU A 562 -4.07 7.75 -1.53
C GLU A 562 -4.04 6.64 -0.45
N GLY A 563 -3.29 6.89 0.63
CA GLY A 563 -3.19 6.00 1.78
C GLY A 563 -4.48 5.83 2.59
N LEU A 564 -4.55 4.74 3.35
CA LEU A 564 -5.68 4.38 4.22
C LEU A 564 -6.04 5.47 5.25
N ASP A 565 -5.06 6.27 5.67
CA ASP A 565 -5.21 7.43 6.54
C ASP A 565 -6.12 8.52 5.95
N GLN A 566 -6.22 8.62 4.62
CA GLN A 566 -7.08 9.61 3.95
C GLN A 566 -8.58 9.33 4.10
N THR A 567 -8.98 8.15 4.60
CA THR A 567 -10.36 7.87 5.03
C THR A 567 -10.84 8.78 6.18
N ARG A 568 -9.93 9.51 6.83
CA ARG A 568 -10.21 10.51 7.86
C ARG A 568 -9.64 11.89 7.53
N GLY A 569 -9.16 12.07 6.31
CA GLY A 569 -8.56 13.31 5.80
C GLY A 569 -9.19 13.69 4.48
N TRP A 570 -8.40 13.67 3.40
CA TRP A 570 -8.78 14.22 2.10
C TRP A 570 -10.04 13.60 1.50
N PHE A 571 -10.24 12.29 1.61
CA PHE A 571 -11.46 11.65 1.08
C PHE A 571 -12.71 12.20 1.75
N TYR A 572 -12.66 12.43 3.07
CA TYR A 572 -13.80 12.95 3.81
C TYR A 572 -14.15 14.38 3.36
N THR A 573 -13.17 15.28 3.30
CA THR A 573 -13.44 16.68 2.96
C THR A 573 -13.83 16.87 1.50
N LEU A 574 -13.26 16.08 0.58
CA LEU A 574 -13.75 15.97 -0.80
C LEU A 574 -15.24 15.61 -0.84
N VAL A 575 -15.65 14.55 -0.16
CA VAL A 575 -17.06 14.12 -0.12
C VAL A 575 -17.97 15.22 0.46
N VAL A 576 -17.57 15.83 1.59
CA VAL A 576 -18.34 16.90 2.25
C VAL A 576 -18.58 18.07 1.29
N LEU A 577 -17.52 18.59 0.66
CA LEU A 577 -17.63 19.75 -0.23
C LEU A 577 -18.33 19.41 -1.55
N GLY A 578 -18.02 18.26 -2.15
CA GLY A 578 -18.72 17.76 -3.34
C GLY A 578 -20.23 17.65 -3.14
N VAL A 579 -20.65 17.08 -2.01
CA VAL A 579 -22.06 16.88 -1.69
C VAL A 579 -22.75 18.21 -1.33
N HIS A 580 -22.12 19.11 -0.56
CA HIS A 580 -22.72 20.40 -0.27
C HIS A 580 -22.88 21.30 -1.51
N LEU A 581 -21.87 21.32 -2.39
CA LEU A 581 -21.83 22.22 -3.54
C LEU A 581 -22.58 21.66 -4.75
N LYS A 582 -22.40 20.37 -5.06
CA LYS A 582 -22.86 19.75 -6.31
C LYS A 582 -23.79 18.54 -6.11
N LYS A 583 -24.05 18.14 -4.86
CA LYS A 583 -24.93 17.01 -4.50
C LYS A 583 -24.49 15.66 -5.07
N ILE A 584 -23.21 15.54 -5.42
CA ILE A 584 -22.56 14.31 -5.92
C ILE A 584 -21.18 14.16 -5.27
N LEU A 585 -20.60 12.95 -5.33
CA LEU A 585 -19.19 12.78 -4.96
C LEU A 585 -18.28 13.44 -6.01
N PRO A 586 -17.12 13.98 -5.60
CA PRO A 586 -16.20 14.62 -6.54
C PRO A 586 -15.34 13.62 -7.32
N PHE A 587 -15.47 12.32 -7.07
CA PHE A 587 -14.71 11.26 -7.72
C PHE A 587 -15.58 10.02 -8.02
N GLN A 588 -15.16 9.22 -8.99
CA GLN A 588 -15.82 7.95 -9.37
C GLN A 588 -15.09 6.71 -8.82
N ASN A 589 -13.76 6.65 -8.96
CA ASN A 589 -12.93 5.51 -8.56
C ASN A 589 -11.89 5.92 -7.51
N VAL A 590 -11.78 5.13 -6.44
CA VAL A 590 -10.81 5.34 -5.34
C VAL A 590 -9.95 4.10 -5.16
N VAL A 591 -8.63 4.24 -5.29
CA VAL A 591 -7.68 3.19 -4.90
C VAL A 591 -7.04 3.56 -3.58
N VAL A 592 -7.20 2.71 -2.57
CA VAL A 592 -6.67 2.95 -1.23
C VAL A 592 -5.52 2.01 -0.95
N ASN A 593 -4.31 2.57 -0.87
CA ASN A 593 -3.16 1.81 -0.44
C ASN A 593 -3.05 1.75 1.09
N GLY A 594 -2.50 0.66 1.61
CA GLY A 594 -2.21 0.51 3.03
C GLY A 594 -0.89 1.20 3.40
N ILE A 595 -0.31 0.76 4.51
CA ILE A 595 0.79 1.46 5.17
C ILE A 595 2.10 0.69 4.98
N VAL A 596 3.12 1.37 4.45
CA VAL A 596 4.48 0.82 4.41
C VAL A 596 5.15 1.02 5.77
N GLN A 597 5.60 -0.08 6.36
CA GLN A 597 6.26 -0.15 7.66
C GLN A 597 7.73 -0.53 7.51
N ALA A 598 8.52 -0.22 8.53
CA ALA A 598 9.87 -0.74 8.66
C ALA A 598 9.86 -2.28 8.70
N ALA A 599 11.03 -2.90 8.47
CA ALA A 599 11.17 -4.36 8.43
C ALA A 599 10.71 -5.06 9.72
N ASP A 600 10.78 -4.36 10.86
CA ASP A 600 10.33 -4.84 12.19
C ASP A 600 8.84 -4.60 12.47
N GLY A 601 8.09 -4.02 11.52
CA GLY A 601 6.66 -3.70 11.65
C GLY A 601 6.37 -2.37 12.34
N LYS A 602 7.39 -1.59 12.74
CA LYS A 602 7.17 -0.25 13.30
C LYS A 602 6.88 0.76 12.19
N LYS A 603 6.21 1.86 12.57
CA LYS A 603 6.04 3.02 11.69
C LYS A 603 7.41 3.54 11.26
N MET A 604 7.56 3.79 9.96
CA MET A 604 8.78 4.41 9.43
C MET A 604 8.93 5.83 9.97
N SER A 605 10.13 6.18 10.42
CA SER A 605 10.43 7.53 10.89
C SER A 605 11.89 7.88 10.67
N LYS A 606 12.14 9.06 10.09
CA LYS A 606 13.48 9.63 9.94
C LYS A 606 14.19 9.74 11.30
N ARG A 607 13.45 10.06 12.37
CA ARG A 607 13.97 10.12 13.75
C ARG A 607 14.49 8.77 14.22
N LEU A 608 13.82 7.68 13.83
CA LEU A 608 14.19 6.31 14.23
C LEU A 608 15.23 5.68 13.31
N LYS A 609 15.51 6.28 12.15
CA LYS A 609 16.42 5.76 11.10
C LYS A 609 16.16 4.28 10.80
N ASN A 610 14.88 3.88 10.76
CA ASN A 610 14.45 2.48 10.71
C ASN A 610 14.06 1.99 9.30
N TYR A 611 14.41 2.71 8.25
CA TYR A 611 14.20 2.31 6.86
C TYR A 611 15.37 2.80 5.98
N PRO A 612 15.75 2.06 4.92
CA PRO A 612 16.80 2.48 3.99
C PRO A 612 16.35 3.70 3.17
N ASP A 613 17.29 4.52 2.72
CA ASP A 613 16.97 5.68 1.90
C ASP A 613 16.36 5.21 0.56
N PRO A 614 15.20 5.74 0.14
CA PRO A 614 14.60 5.35 -1.13
C PRO A 614 15.49 5.61 -2.36
N VAL A 615 16.27 6.69 -2.36
CA VAL A 615 17.18 7.03 -3.47
C VAL A 615 18.30 6.01 -3.55
N GLU A 616 18.90 5.62 -2.42
CA GLU A 616 19.92 4.57 -2.38
C GLU A 616 19.41 3.23 -2.92
N VAL A 617 18.16 2.86 -2.60
CA VAL A 617 17.54 1.64 -3.14
C VAL A 617 17.34 1.73 -4.65
N ILE A 618 16.89 2.88 -5.16
CA ILE A 618 16.73 3.10 -6.60
C ILE A 618 18.08 3.05 -7.32
N ASP A 619 19.13 3.66 -6.75
CA ASP A 619 20.46 3.66 -7.37
C ASP A 619 21.13 2.27 -7.36
N LYS A 620 20.71 1.39 -6.46
CA LYS A 620 21.21 0.02 -6.37
C LYS A 620 20.45 -0.98 -7.26
N TYR A 621 19.13 -0.85 -7.37
CA TYR A 621 18.29 -1.86 -8.02
C TYR A 621 17.46 -1.35 -9.20
N GLY A 622 17.28 -0.04 -9.31
CA GLY A 622 16.40 0.60 -10.28
C GLY A 622 15.02 0.94 -9.71
N ALA A 623 14.41 1.99 -10.25
CA ALA A 623 13.05 2.43 -9.96
C ALA A 623 12.03 1.38 -10.36
N ASP A 624 12.20 0.71 -11.49
CA ASP A 624 11.27 -0.33 -11.98
C ASP A 624 11.17 -1.51 -11.00
N ALA A 625 12.30 -1.88 -10.38
CA ALA A 625 12.32 -2.94 -9.37
C ALA A 625 11.54 -2.55 -8.11
N LEU A 626 11.73 -1.30 -7.64
CA LEU A 626 11.03 -0.77 -6.48
C LEU A 626 9.52 -0.63 -6.73
N ARG A 627 9.13 -0.12 -7.91
CA ARG A 627 7.73 0.03 -8.32
C ARG A 627 7.01 -1.32 -8.29
N LEU A 628 7.58 -2.33 -8.96
CA LEU A 628 7.01 -3.68 -8.99
C LEU A 628 6.96 -4.32 -7.61
N TYR A 629 8.00 -4.17 -6.78
CA TYR A 629 8.01 -4.70 -5.42
C TYR A 629 6.84 -4.16 -4.59
N MET A 630 6.57 -2.85 -4.69
CA MET A 630 5.49 -2.22 -3.95
C MET A 630 4.10 -2.68 -4.42
N ILE A 631 3.85 -2.73 -5.73
CA ILE A 631 2.53 -3.09 -6.26
C ILE A 631 2.25 -4.59 -6.23
N ASN A 632 3.29 -5.44 -6.21
CA ASN A 632 3.18 -6.89 -6.04
C ASN A 632 3.04 -7.30 -4.56
N SER A 633 2.54 -6.41 -3.72
CA SER A 633 2.41 -6.64 -2.28
C SER A 633 0.99 -6.38 -1.80
N PRO A 634 0.63 -6.87 -0.59
CA PRO A 634 -0.69 -6.61 -0.02
C PRO A 634 -1.01 -5.12 0.21
N VAL A 635 -0.01 -4.22 0.12
CA VAL A 635 -0.21 -2.80 0.37
C VAL A 635 -1.19 -2.15 -0.61
N VAL A 636 -1.28 -2.62 -1.86
CA VAL A 636 -2.29 -2.13 -2.81
C VAL A 636 -3.69 -2.71 -2.55
N LYS A 637 -3.84 -3.52 -1.49
CA LYS A 637 -5.12 -4.03 -0.94
C LYS A 637 -5.45 -3.38 0.42
N GLY A 638 -4.90 -2.21 0.73
CA GLY A 638 -5.14 -1.55 2.01
C GLY A 638 -4.48 -2.22 3.22
N GLU A 639 -3.60 -3.20 3.02
CA GLU A 639 -2.88 -3.92 4.09
C GLU A 639 -1.48 -3.36 4.34
N GLU A 640 -0.79 -3.87 5.36
CA GLU A 640 0.55 -3.41 5.72
C GLU A 640 1.63 -4.10 4.87
N LEU A 641 2.67 -3.34 4.50
CA LEU A 641 3.89 -3.89 3.88
C LEU A 641 5.08 -3.63 4.78
N ARG A 642 5.71 -4.69 5.27
CA ARG A 642 7.02 -4.61 5.94
C ARG A 642 8.11 -4.56 4.88
N PHE A 643 8.64 -3.36 4.65
CA PHE A 643 9.61 -3.13 3.58
C PHE A 643 10.90 -3.91 3.83
N LYS A 644 11.34 -4.67 2.82
CA LYS A 644 12.61 -5.41 2.82
C LYS A 644 13.32 -5.25 1.48
N GLU A 645 14.53 -4.71 1.53
CA GLU A 645 15.40 -4.51 0.36
C GLU A 645 15.64 -5.81 -0.43
N ALA A 646 15.74 -6.96 0.27
CA ALA A 646 15.87 -8.27 -0.37
C ALA A 646 14.73 -8.59 -1.36
N GLY A 647 13.50 -8.10 -1.09
CA GLY A 647 12.37 -8.26 -2.00
C GLY A 647 12.53 -7.43 -3.27
N VAL A 648 13.13 -6.24 -3.20
CA VAL A 648 13.45 -5.43 -4.39
C VAL A 648 14.47 -6.15 -5.26
N LYS A 649 15.52 -6.73 -4.65
CA LYS A 649 16.52 -7.56 -5.35
C LYS A 649 15.91 -8.78 -6.04
N GLU A 650 14.90 -9.39 -5.42
CA GLU A 650 14.18 -10.53 -5.98
C GLU A 650 13.45 -10.16 -7.28
N ILE A 651 12.82 -8.98 -7.33
CA ILE A 651 12.17 -8.48 -8.56
C ILE A 651 13.16 -8.33 -9.71
N VAL A 652 14.36 -7.79 -9.44
CA VAL A 652 15.42 -7.70 -10.47
C VAL A 652 15.72 -9.09 -11.05
N SER A 653 15.87 -10.09 -10.18
CA SER A 653 16.30 -11.44 -10.55
C SER A 653 15.21 -12.24 -11.25
N LYS A 654 13.94 -12.06 -10.84
CA LYS A 654 12.79 -12.84 -11.34
C LYS A 654 12.02 -12.17 -12.47
N VAL A 655 12.19 -10.86 -12.69
CA VAL A 655 11.39 -10.11 -13.67
C VAL A 655 12.26 -9.40 -14.68
N LEU A 656 13.04 -8.40 -14.22
CA LEU A 656 13.75 -7.50 -15.12
C LEU A 656 14.83 -8.25 -15.91
N LEU A 657 15.60 -9.10 -15.22
CA LEU A 657 16.67 -9.89 -15.84
C LEU A 657 16.12 -10.94 -16.83
N PRO A 658 15.10 -11.75 -16.52
CA PRO A 658 14.46 -12.63 -17.49
C PRO A 658 13.94 -11.90 -18.74
N LEU A 659 13.21 -10.78 -18.57
CA LEU A 659 12.70 -9.98 -19.69
C LEU A 659 13.84 -9.48 -20.59
N TYR A 660 14.88 -8.89 -20.00
CA TYR A 660 16.04 -8.40 -20.75
C TYR A 660 16.83 -9.53 -21.43
N ASN A 661 16.94 -10.69 -20.77
CA ASN A 661 17.60 -11.86 -21.35
C ASN A 661 16.82 -12.43 -22.53
N SER A 662 15.49 -12.43 -22.50
CA SER A 662 14.65 -12.83 -23.65
C SER A 662 14.90 -11.94 -24.86
N TYR A 663 14.99 -10.61 -24.65
CA TYR A 663 15.39 -9.67 -25.70
C TYR A 663 16.80 -9.94 -26.23
N ASN A 664 17.80 -10.15 -25.35
CA ASN A 664 19.15 -10.44 -25.80
C ASN A 664 19.23 -11.74 -26.60
N PHE A 665 18.51 -12.78 -26.14
CA PHE A 665 18.41 -14.03 -26.87
C PHE A 665 17.87 -13.77 -28.28
N PHE A 666 16.72 -13.08 -28.41
CA PHE A 666 16.16 -12.69 -29.70
C PHE A 666 17.18 -11.97 -30.60
N LYS A 667 17.83 -10.92 -30.09
CA LYS A 667 18.86 -10.15 -30.81
C LYS A 667 20.02 -11.02 -31.29
N ASP A 668 20.49 -11.93 -30.45
CA ASP A 668 21.57 -12.84 -30.79
C ASP A 668 21.14 -13.82 -31.89
N GLN A 669 19.89 -14.30 -31.87
CA GLN A 669 19.35 -15.17 -32.93
C GLN A 669 19.15 -14.43 -34.26
N VAL A 670 18.70 -13.17 -34.23
CA VAL A 670 18.66 -12.30 -35.42
C VAL A 670 20.07 -12.13 -36.01
N SER A 671 21.07 -11.92 -35.17
CA SER A 671 22.47 -11.79 -35.60
C SER A 671 22.99 -13.08 -36.23
N LEU A 672 22.60 -14.25 -35.71
CA LEU A 672 22.92 -15.54 -36.30
C LEU A 672 22.27 -15.73 -37.67
N LEU A 673 20.99 -15.36 -37.81
CA LEU A 673 20.27 -15.41 -39.09
C LEU A 673 20.98 -14.55 -40.14
N ALA A 674 21.36 -13.32 -39.79
CA ALA A 674 22.11 -12.44 -40.68
C ALA A 674 23.47 -13.04 -41.07
N LYS A 675 24.21 -13.65 -40.13
CA LYS A 675 25.53 -14.23 -40.39
C LYS A 675 25.48 -15.45 -41.31
N PHE A 676 24.56 -16.38 -41.06
CA PHE A 676 24.55 -17.67 -41.75
C PHE A 676 23.66 -17.70 -43.01
N GLU A 677 22.58 -16.92 -43.02
CA GLU A 677 21.60 -16.92 -44.12
C GLU A 677 21.61 -15.63 -44.94
N SER A 678 22.40 -14.62 -44.56
CA SER A 678 22.45 -13.29 -45.20
C SER A 678 21.07 -12.59 -45.25
N ILE A 679 20.24 -12.81 -44.23
CA ILE A 679 18.91 -12.21 -44.09
C ILE A 679 18.96 -11.13 -43.02
N ASP A 680 18.60 -9.91 -43.39
CA ASP A 680 18.30 -8.86 -42.41
C ASP A 680 16.86 -9.04 -41.92
N TYR A 681 16.70 -9.27 -40.62
CA TYR A 681 15.39 -9.59 -40.05
C TYR A 681 14.53 -8.33 -39.94
N CYS A 682 13.29 -8.43 -40.39
CA CYS A 682 12.25 -7.45 -40.14
C CYS A 682 10.98 -8.20 -39.73
N PHE A 683 10.25 -7.68 -38.75
CA PHE A 683 9.02 -8.29 -38.29
C PHE A 683 7.95 -8.28 -39.38
N ASP A 684 7.35 -9.45 -39.65
CA ASP A 684 6.24 -9.61 -40.58
C ASP A 684 4.97 -9.98 -39.81
N PRO A 685 3.99 -9.06 -39.68
CA PRO A 685 2.73 -9.34 -38.97
C PRO A 685 1.87 -10.42 -39.65
N LYS A 686 2.13 -10.76 -40.93
CA LYS A 686 1.41 -11.81 -41.66
C LYS A 686 2.01 -13.19 -41.50
N ALA A 687 3.23 -13.31 -40.94
CA ALA A 687 3.93 -14.57 -40.75
C ALA A 687 3.14 -15.57 -39.89
N GLY A 688 2.26 -15.08 -39.01
CA GLY A 688 1.37 -15.93 -38.20
C GLY A 688 0.34 -16.72 -39.01
N THR A 689 -0.04 -16.27 -40.21
CA THR A 689 -1.09 -16.92 -41.03
C THR A 689 -0.66 -18.28 -41.59
N THR A 690 0.63 -18.44 -41.87
CA THR A 690 1.23 -19.69 -42.35
C THR A 690 1.85 -20.51 -41.23
N ASN A 691 1.88 -19.98 -39.99
CA ASN A 691 2.51 -20.65 -38.87
C ASN A 691 1.62 -21.79 -38.33
N THR A 692 2.15 -23.01 -38.40
CA THR A 692 1.48 -24.22 -37.91
C THR A 692 2.11 -24.78 -36.63
N ASN A 693 3.19 -24.18 -36.13
CA ASN A 693 3.90 -24.67 -34.96
C ASN A 693 3.05 -24.52 -33.68
N VAL A 694 2.92 -25.60 -32.94
CA VAL A 694 2.07 -25.67 -31.73
C VAL A 694 2.58 -24.78 -30.58
N MET A 695 3.90 -24.69 -30.40
CA MET A 695 4.49 -23.85 -29.35
C MET A 695 4.37 -22.36 -29.68
N ASP A 696 4.46 -22.00 -30.97
CA ASP A 696 4.26 -20.60 -31.41
C ASP A 696 2.81 -20.16 -31.18
N LYS A 697 1.85 -21.00 -31.61
CA LYS A 697 0.42 -20.75 -31.36
C LYS A 697 0.12 -20.63 -29.86
N TRP A 698 0.72 -21.51 -29.06
CA TRP A 698 0.54 -21.49 -27.61
C TRP A 698 1.04 -20.21 -26.94
N ILE A 699 2.25 -19.76 -27.25
CA ILE A 699 2.78 -18.57 -26.57
C ILE A 699 2.02 -17.31 -26.98
N LEU A 700 1.53 -17.24 -28.24
CA LEU A 700 0.65 -16.17 -28.71
C LEU A 700 -0.71 -16.22 -28.01
N ALA A 701 -1.33 -17.40 -27.89
CA ALA A 701 -2.58 -17.60 -27.15
C ALA A 701 -2.43 -17.19 -25.67
N SER A 702 -1.39 -17.68 -25.00
CA SER A 702 -1.08 -17.33 -23.61
C SER A 702 -0.86 -15.83 -23.43
N THR A 703 -0.24 -15.17 -24.41
CA THR A 703 -0.10 -13.70 -24.43
C THR A 703 -1.46 -13.02 -24.53
N GLN A 704 -2.39 -13.50 -25.36
CA GLN A 704 -3.75 -12.94 -25.45
C GLN A 704 -4.55 -13.15 -24.17
N THR A 705 -4.45 -14.33 -23.55
CA THR A 705 -5.08 -14.65 -22.25
C THR A 705 -4.58 -13.70 -21.17
N LEU A 706 -3.26 -13.45 -21.10
CA LEU A 706 -2.72 -12.46 -20.18
C LEU A 706 -3.23 -11.05 -20.48
N LEU A 707 -3.24 -10.62 -21.75
CA LEU A 707 -3.72 -9.27 -22.11
C LEU A 707 -5.18 -9.06 -21.72
N GLU A 708 -6.03 -10.07 -21.92
CA GLU A 708 -7.43 -10.02 -21.50
C GLU A 708 -7.53 -9.86 -19.98
N TYR A 709 -6.77 -10.66 -19.24
CA TYR A 709 -6.71 -10.58 -17.79
C TYR A 709 -6.24 -9.21 -17.30
N VAL A 710 -5.10 -8.73 -17.80
CA VAL A 710 -4.53 -7.41 -17.43
C VAL A 710 -5.51 -6.28 -17.74
N ASN A 711 -6.17 -6.30 -18.90
CA ASN A 711 -7.18 -5.30 -19.24
C ASN A 711 -8.37 -5.33 -18.26
N ALA A 712 -8.88 -6.51 -17.92
CA ALA A 712 -9.99 -6.66 -16.97
C ALA A 712 -9.60 -6.20 -15.55
N GLU A 713 -8.40 -6.54 -15.09
CA GLU A 713 -7.91 -6.16 -13.77
C GLU A 713 -7.60 -4.67 -13.66
N MET A 714 -6.99 -4.07 -14.69
CA MET A 714 -6.69 -2.64 -14.73
C MET A 714 -7.95 -1.77 -14.88
N ALA A 715 -8.92 -2.19 -15.69
CA ALA A 715 -10.22 -1.52 -15.76
C ALA A 715 -10.96 -1.56 -14.40
N ALA A 716 -10.72 -2.61 -13.61
CA ALA A 716 -11.22 -2.75 -12.25
C ALA A 716 -10.26 -2.17 -11.17
N TYR A 717 -9.20 -1.47 -11.55
CA TYR A 717 -8.23 -0.85 -10.63
C TYR A 717 -7.54 -1.85 -9.65
N ARG A 718 -7.45 -3.13 -10.02
CA ARG A 718 -6.86 -4.20 -9.20
C ARG A 718 -5.40 -4.44 -9.60
N LEU A 719 -4.48 -3.62 -9.08
CA LEU A 719 -3.05 -3.72 -9.45
C LEU A 719 -2.36 -5.00 -8.95
N TYR A 720 -2.80 -5.55 -7.82
CA TYR A 720 -2.13 -6.69 -7.16
C TYR A 720 -2.19 -8.01 -7.93
N THR A 721 -3.09 -8.12 -8.89
CA THR A 721 -3.28 -9.33 -9.71
C THR A 721 -2.45 -9.33 -10.97
N VAL A 722 -2.05 -8.15 -11.44
CA VAL A 722 -1.34 -7.99 -12.72
C VAL A 722 0.04 -8.63 -12.66
N VAL A 723 0.83 -8.36 -11.61
CA VAL A 723 2.23 -8.83 -11.52
C VAL A 723 2.35 -10.36 -11.53
N PRO A 724 1.54 -11.14 -10.76
CA PRO A 724 1.56 -12.60 -10.86
C PRO A 724 1.37 -13.15 -12.28
N GLY A 725 0.39 -12.65 -13.04
CA GLY A 725 0.18 -13.10 -14.43
C GLY A 725 1.35 -12.74 -15.35
N LEU A 726 1.99 -11.58 -15.11
CA LEU A 726 3.19 -11.19 -15.86
C LEU A 726 4.37 -12.12 -15.59
N LEU A 727 4.56 -12.54 -14.33
CA LEU A 727 5.60 -13.50 -13.96
C LEU A 727 5.40 -14.85 -14.67
N GLU A 728 4.15 -15.31 -14.75
CA GLU A 728 3.80 -16.56 -15.42
C GLU A 728 4.12 -16.50 -16.92
N LEU A 729 3.75 -15.42 -17.62
CA LEU A 729 4.08 -15.31 -19.05
C LEU A 729 5.59 -15.16 -19.31
N LEU A 730 6.33 -14.51 -18.41
CA LEU A 730 7.80 -14.46 -18.51
C LEU A 730 8.43 -15.84 -18.31
N GLU A 731 7.93 -16.62 -17.35
CA GLU A 731 8.33 -18.02 -17.15
C GLU A 731 8.02 -18.86 -18.41
N ASP A 732 6.82 -18.70 -18.96
CA ASP A 732 6.39 -19.38 -20.19
C ASP A 732 7.24 -19.00 -21.40
N THR A 733 7.58 -17.72 -21.53
CA THR A 733 8.44 -17.26 -22.63
C THR A 733 9.86 -17.82 -22.50
N THR A 734 10.43 -17.84 -21.30
CA THR A 734 11.85 -18.18 -21.08
C THR A 734 12.10 -19.68 -20.94
N ASN A 735 11.40 -20.33 -20.02
CA ASN A 735 11.71 -21.69 -19.58
C ASN A 735 10.92 -22.76 -20.35
N TRP A 736 9.89 -22.37 -21.09
CA TRP A 736 9.11 -23.25 -21.96
C TRP A 736 9.29 -22.88 -23.44
N TYR A 737 8.87 -21.70 -23.86
CA TYR A 737 8.90 -21.33 -25.27
C TYR A 737 10.33 -21.26 -25.83
N ILE A 738 11.18 -20.37 -25.31
CA ILE A 738 12.57 -20.24 -25.80
C ILE A 738 13.33 -21.56 -25.63
N LYS A 739 13.18 -22.22 -24.48
CA LYS A 739 13.90 -23.47 -24.18
C LYS A 739 13.62 -24.58 -25.20
N PHE A 740 12.36 -24.87 -25.47
CA PHE A 740 11.97 -25.97 -26.36
C PHE A 740 12.14 -25.63 -27.85
N ASN A 741 12.27 -24.34 -28.19
CA ASN A 741 12.43 -23.89 -29.58
C ASN A 741 13.87 -23.49 -29.91
N ARG A 742 14.88 -23.73 -29.03
CA ARG A 742 16.28 -23.34 -29.29
C ARG A 742 16.85 -23.86 -30.60
N LYS A 743 16.50 -25.08 -31.00
CA LYS A 743 16.94 -25.68 -32.28
C LYS A 743 16.39 -24.89 -33.47
N ARG A 744 15.11 -24.51 -33.40
CA ARG A 744 14.43 -23.67 -34.40
C ARG A 744 15.13 -22.33 -34.54
N PHE A 745 15.36 -21.65 -33.42
CA PHE A 745 16.05 -20.36 -33.38
C PHE A 745 17.49 -20.41 -33.94
N LYS A 746 18.18 -21.55 -33.80
CA LYS A 746 19.55 -21.76 -34.30
C LYS A 746 19.65 -22.11 -35.79
N GLY A 747 18.53 -22.19 -36.51
CA GLY A 747 18.52 -22.58 -37.93
C GLY A 747 18.45 -24.08 -38.19
N GLU A 748 18.38 -24.93 -37.16
CA GLU A 748 18.55 -26.39 -37.33
C GLU A 748 17.36 -27.05 -38.04
N LEU A 749 16.18 -26.41 -38.02
CA LEU A 749 14.97 -26.88 -38.72
C LEU A 749 14.68 -26.12 -40.01
N GLY A 750 15.65 -25.35 -40.51
CA GLY A 750 15.55 -24.61 -41.77
C GLY A 750 15.14 -23.14 -41.61
N ARG A 751 15.37 -22.38 -42.68
CA ARG A 751 15.22 -20.93 -42.72
C ARG A 751 13.80 -20.46 -42.39
N GLU A 752 12.78 -21.04 -43.05
CA GLU A 752 11.39 -20.59 -42.90
C GLU A 752 10.89 -20.77 -41.46
N ASP A 753 11.16 -21.92 -40.86
CA ASP A 753 10.78 -22.20 -39.46
C ASP A 753 11.50 -21.28 -38.47
N THR A 754 12.77 -20.97 -38.73
CA THR A 754 13.54 -20.00 -37.92
C THR A 754 12.90 -18.62 -37.95
N VAL A 755 12.47 -18.17 -39.14
CA VAL A 755 11.79 -16.88 -39.31
C VAL A 755 10.43 -16.87 -38.63
N HIS A 756 9.64 -17.96 -38.68
CA HIS A 756 8.38 -18.06 -37.92
C HIS A 756 8.61 -17.96 -36.41
N ALA A 757 9.62 -18.67 -35.88
CA ALA A 757 9.97 -18.61 -34.45
C ALA A 757 10.43 -17.20 -34.03
N LEU A 758 11.25 -16.53 -34.85
CA LEU A 758 11.69 -15.15 -34.60
C LEU A 758 10.53 -14.14 -34.63
N ASN A 759 9.62 -14.25 -35.59
CA ASN A 759 8.42 -13.41 -35.65
C ASN A 759 7.53 -13.58 -34.41
N THR A 760 7.31 -14.83 -34.01
CA THR A 760 6.53 -15.13 -32.81
C THR A 760 7.18 -14.55 -31.56
N LEU A 761 8.49 -14.76 -31.36
CA LEU A 761 9.21 -14.21 -30.21
C LEU A 761 9.21 -12.68 -30.20
N PHE A 762 9.42 -12.05 -31.37
CA PHE A 762 9.35 -10.60 -31.50
C PHE A 762 7.98 -10.07 -31.09
N GLU A 763 6.91 -10.70 -31.58
CA GLU A 763 5.53 -10.30 -31.30
C GLU A 763 5.19 -10.42 -29.82
N VAL A 764 5.61 -11.49 -29.15
CA VAL A 764 5.47 -11.67 -27.70
C VAL A 764 6.23 -10.59 -26.94
N LEU A 765 7.51 -10.35 -27.28
CA LEU A 765 8.33 -9.31 -26.64
C LEU A 765 7.75 -7.91 -26.83
N PHE A 766 7.35 -7.55 -28.05
CA PHE A 766 6.79 -6.24 -28.36
C PHE A 766 5.43 -6.02 -27.69
N THR A 767 4.62 -7.07 -27.57
CA THR A 767 3.35 -7.03 -26.84
C THR A 767 3.57 -6.87 -25.34
N LEU A 768 4.46 -7.67 -24.75
CA LEU A 768 4.85 -7.58 -23.34
C LEU A 768 5.39 -6.21 -22.98
N VAL A 769 6.32 -5.67 -23.78
CA VAL A 769 6.94 -4.36 -23.57
C VAL A 769 5.89 -3.24 -23.54
N ARG A 770 4.89 -3.27 -24.43
CA ARG A 770 3.79 -2.30 -24.40
C ARG A 770 2.84 -2.52 -23.22
N ALA A 771 2.51 -3.77 -22.87
CA ALA A 771 1.63 -4.08 -21.75
C ALA A 771 2.25 -3.72 -20.38
N LEU A 772 3.57 -3.85 -20.27
CA LEU A 772 4.36 -3.57 -19.06
C LEU A 772 4.70 -2.09 -18.89
N ALA A 773 4.60 -1.27 -19.95
CA ALA A 773 5.03 0.12 -19.95
C ALA A 773 4.44 0.98 -18.81
N PRO A 774 3.17 0.81 -18.40
CA PRO A 774 2.65 1.54 -17.23
C PRO A 774 3.35 1.20 -15.91
N PHE A 775 3.85 -0.04 -15.77
CA PHE A 775 4.36 -0.61 -14.51
C PHE A 775 5.87 -0.40 -14.34
N ILE A 776 6.62 -0.71 -15.39
CA ILE A 776 8.10 -0.64 -15.44
C ILE A 776 8.56 0.24 -16.61
N PRO A 777 8.26 1.56 -16.55
CA PRO A 777 8.33 2.43 -17.71
C PRO A 777 9.73 2.55 -18.33
N PHE A 778 10.79 2.37 -17.54
CA PHE A 778 12.16 2.54 -18.02
C PHE A 778 12.64 1.34 -18.82
N VAL A 779 12.61 0.14 -18.24
CA VAL A 779 13.08 -1.09 -18.86
C VAL A 779 12.29 -1.40 -20.13
N THR A 780 10.99 -1.13 -20.14
CA THR A 780 10.17 -1.32 -21.34
C THR A 780 10.56 -0.37 -22.45
N ASP A 781 10.81 0.91 -22.15
CA ASP A 781 11.21 1.85 -23.21
C ASP A 781 12.64 1.55 -23.70
N MET A 782 13.55 1.20 -22.79
CA MET A 782 14.89 0.72 -23.13
C MET A 782 14.84 -0.47 -24.10
N ILE A 783 14.02 -1.49 -23.84
CA ILE A 783 13.88 -2.65 -24.73
C ILE A 783 13.18 -2.24 -26.03
N TYR A 784 12.14 -1.42 -25.96
CA TYR A 784 11.43 -0.92 -27.14
C TYR A 784 12.35 -0.20 -28.12
N GLN A 785 13.19 0.73 -27.64
CA GLN A 785 14.17 1.43 -28.50
C GLN A 785 15.06 0.46 -29.27
N LYS A 786 15.37 -0.69 -28.68
CA LYS A 786 16.19 -1.73 -29.30
C LYS A 786 15.41 -2.68 -30.21
N LEU A 787 14.09 -2.76 -30.05
CA LEU A 787 13.18 -3.50 -30.95
C LEU A 787 12.77 -2.65 -32.15
N LEU A 788 12.73 -1.32 -32.01
CA LEU A 788 12.30 -0.37 -33.03
C LEU A 788 12.92 -0.59 -34.42
N PRO A 789 14.23 -0.89 -34.59
CA PRO A 789 14.81 -1.14 -35.91
C PRO A 789 14.21 -2.33 -36.66
N TYR A 790 13.59 -3.29 -35.96
CA TYR A 790 12.97 -4.46 -36.55
C TYR A 790 11.46 -4.27 -36.80
N ILE A 791 10.89 -3.11 -36.45
CA ILE A 791 9.48 -2.79 -36.72
C ILE A 791 9.35 -2.23 -38.14
N PRO A 792 8.54 -2.85 -39.01
CA PRO A 792 8.32 -2.38 -40.37
C PRO A 792 7.66 -0.99 -40.37
N LYS A 793 8.03 -0.14 -41.34
CA LYS A 793 7.59 1.27 -41.41
C LYS A 793 6.07 1.40 -41.51
N GLU A 794 5.40 0.40 -42.08
CA GLU A 794 3.96 0.33 -42.24
C GLU A 794 3.21 0.21 -40.90
N LEU A 795 3.91 -0.21 -39.84
CA LEU A 795 3.37 -0.31 -38.47
C LEU A 795 3.77 0.88 -37.59
N HIS A 796 4.44 1.90 -38.14
CA HIS A 796 4.83 3.07 -37.37
C HIS A 796 3.59 3.93 -37.06
N SER A 797 3.44 4.31 -35.80
CA SER A 797 2.45 5.30 -35.37
C SER A 797 2.94 6.72 -35.68
N GLU A 798 2.15 7.74 -35.34
CA GLU A 798 2.52 9.16 -35.50
C GLU A 798 3.89 9.48 -34.87
N ASP A 799 4.23 8.84 -33.75
CA ASP A 799 5.53 9.01 -33.08
C ASP A 799 6.03 7.67 -32.50
N MET A 800 7.21 7.25 -32.94
CA MET A 800 7.86 5.99 -32.55
C MET A 800 9.04 6.19 -31.61
N ARG A 801 9.24 7.41 -31.07
CA ARG A 801 10.43 7.72 -30.24
C ARG A 801 10.34 7.17 -28.82
N SER A 802 9.19 6.65 -28.38
CA SER A 802 9.01 6.00 -27.07
C SER A 802 7.86 5.01 -27.08
N VAL A 803 7.96 3.93 -26.30
CA VAL A 803 6.87 2.95 -26.12
C VAL A 803 5.60 3.61 -25.56
N HIS A 804 5.77 4.67 -24.78
CA HIS A 804 4.68 5.40 -24.12
C HIS A 804 3.83 6.24 -25.08
N PHE A 805 4.23 6.34 -26.35
CA PHE A 805 3.44 7.01 -27.40
C PHE A 805 2.54 6.01 -28.14
N LEU A 806 2.75 4.71 -27.93
CA LEU A 806 1.98 3.65 -28.58
C LEU A 806 0.70 3.33 -27.81
N ALA A 807 -0.28 2.84 -28.55
CA ALA A 807 -1.50 2.29 -27.95
C ALA A 807 -1.18 1.05 -27.09
N PHE A 808 -1.94 0.89 -26.01
CA PHE A 808 -1.92 -0.32 -25.21
C PHE A 808 -2.39 -1.51 -26.08
N PRO A 809 -1.74 -2.68 -26.00
CA PRO A 809 -2.08 -3.82 -26.84
C PRO A 809 -3.52 -4.28 -26.63
N GLU A 810 -4.23 -4.48 -27.74
CA GLU A 810 -5.59 -5.03 -27.75
C GLU A 810 -5.58 -6.55 -27.85
N VAL A 811 -6.62 -7.17 -27.29
CA VAL A 811 -6.80 -8.62 -27.35
C VAL A 811 -7.25 -9.01 -28.75
N ARG A 812 -6.48 -9.88 -29.39
CA ARG A 812 -6.78 -10.49 -30.69
C ARG A 812 -7.42 -11.85 -30.51
N SER A 813 -8.74 -11.89 -30.62
CA SER A 813 -9.55 -13.09 -30.40
C SER A 813 -9.14 -14.25 -31.32
N GLU A 814 -8.65 -13.96 -32.53
CA GLU A 814 -8.20 -14.93 -33.51
C GLU A 814 -6.94 -15.70 -33.11
N LEU A 815 -6.17 -15.18 -32.15
CA LEU A 815 -4.97 -15.84 -31.61
C LEU A 815 -5.24 -16.62 -30.32
N LYS A 816 -6.46 -16.53 -29.76
CA LYS A 816 -6.83 -17.33 -28.60
C LYS A 816 -7.03 -18.78 -29.01
N ASP A 817 -6.46 -19.70 -28.25
CA ASP A 817 -6.59 -21.13 -28.49
C ASP A 817 -6.57 -21.88 -27.15
N PRO A 818 -7.75 -21.99 -26.47
CA PRO A 818 -7.83 -22.66 -25.18
C PRO A 818 -7.47 -24.16 -25.26
N VAL A 819 -7.57 -24.76 -26.45
CA VAL A 819 -7.20 -26.17 -26.68
C VAL A 819 -5.68 -26.31 -26.62
N VAL A 820 -4.93 -25.42 -27.29
CA VAL A 820 -3.47 -25.47 -27.24
C VAL A 820 -2.93 -25.12 -25.85
N GLU A 821 -3.54 -24.16 -25.16
CA GLU A 821 -3.18 -23.80 -23.78
C GLU A 821 -3.39 -25.00 -22.84
N ARG A 822 -4.52 -25.69 -22.96
CA ARG A 822 -4.80 -26.94 -22.21
C ARG A 822 -3.77 -28.02 -22.51
N ARG A 823 -3.47 -28.28 -23.78
CA ARG A 823 -2.46 -29.29 -24.20
C ARG A 823 -1.10 -29.04 -23.56
N ILE A 824 -0.63 -27.80 -23.63
CA ILE A 824 0.67 -27.43 -23.06
C ILE A 824 0.63 -27.47 -21.53
N ALA A 825 -0.45 -27.04 -20.88
CA ALA A 825 -0.60 -27.19 -19.43
C ALA A 825 -0.51 -28.66 -18.96
N ARG A 826 -1.16 -29.58 -19.67
CA ARG A 826 -1.08 -31.03 -19.41
C ARG A 826 0.34 -31.56 -19.63
N MET A 827 1.00 -31.15 -20.71
CA MET A 827 2.41 -31.48 -20.99
C MET A 827 3.35 -31.00 -19.88
N ARG A 828 3.20 -29.74 -19.43
CA ARG A 828 4.01 -29.16 -18.35
C ARG A 828 3.88 -29.98 -17.06
N SER A 829 2.64 -30.33 -16.70
CA SER A 829 2.34 -31.14 -15.51
C SER A 829 3.04 -32.50 -15.55
N VAL A 830 2.96 -33.21 -16.67
CA VAL A 830 3.68 -34.49 -16.86
C VAL A 830 5.20 -34.32 -16.73
N ILE A 831 5.78 -33.31 -17.38
CA ILE A 831 7.23 -33.05 -17.33
C ILE A 831 7.70 -32.73 -15.90
N GLU A 832 6.95 -31.93 -15.16
CA GLU A 832 7.27 -31.57 -13.77
C GLU A 832 7.19 -32.78 -12.84
N LEU A 833 6.15 -33.60 -12.96
CA LEU A 833 6.02 -34.84 -12.20
C LEU A 833 7.22 -35.77 -12.42
N VAL A 834 7.66 -35.91 -13.68
CA VAL A 834 8.80 -36.79 -14.02
C VAL A 834 10.14 -36.19 -13.58
N ARG A 835 10.32 -34.87 -13.64
CA ARG A 835 11.52 -34.21 -13.09
C ARG A 835 11.63 -34.45 -11.58
N GLN A 836 10.53 -34.35 -10.85
CA GLN A 836 10.50 -34.67 -9.42
C GLN A 836 10.79 -36.15 -9.16
N SER A 837 10.31 -37.07 -10.00
CA SER A 837 10.64 -38.51 -9.92
C SER A 837 12.15 -38.76 -10.12
N ARG A 838 12.74 -38.11 -11.13
CA ARG A 838 14.18 -38.17 -11.39
C ARG A 838 14.99 -37.63 -10.21
N GLU A 839 14.59 -36.49 -9.64
CA GLU A 839 15.25 -35.90 -8.46
C GLU A 839 15.19 -36.84 -7.24
N ARG A 840 14.03 -37.44 -6.95
CA ARG A 840 13.86 -38.41 -5.87
C ARG A 840 14.77 -39.63 -5.99
N ARG A 841 15.00 -40.10 -7.22
CA ARG A 841 15.90 -41.23 -7.52
C ARG A 841 17.33 -40.79 -7.83
N THR A 842 17.64 -39.50 -7.70
CA THR A 842 18.96 -38.91 -7.98
C THR A 842 19.45 -39.23 -9.40
N VAL A 843 18.53 -39.31 -10.38
CA VAL A 843 18.85 -39.57 -11.78
C VAL A 843 18.93 -38.25 -12.56
N SER A 844 20.09 -37.93 -13.11
CA SER A 844 20.31 -36.72 -13.91
C SER A 844 19.46 -36.71 -15.19
N LEU A 845 18.90 -35.55 -15.59
CA LEU A 845 18.19 -35.38 -16.87
C LEU A 845 19.07 -35.70 -18.10
N ARG A 846 20.40 -35.72 -17.94
CA ARG A 846 21.32 -36.11 -19.02
C ARG A 846 21.34 -37.61 -19.26
N THR A 847 20.98 -38.42 -18.26
CA THR A 847 20.86 -39.87 -18.39
C THR A 847 19.58 -40.21 -19.15
N PRO A 848 19.68 -40.78 -20.36
CA PRO A 848 18.52 -41.22 -21.11
C PRO A 848 17.83 -42.37 -20.35
N LEU A 849 16.50 -42.33 -20.29
CA LEU A 849 15.69 -43.38 -19.68
C LEU A 849 14.84 -44.06 -20.73
N LYS A 850 14.43 -45.29 -20.46
CA LYS A 850 13.76 -46.13 -21.45
C LYS A 850 12.30 -45.74 -21.62
N THR A 851 11.51 -45.85 -20.56
CA THR A 851 10.05 -45.74 -20.68
C THR A 851 9.44 -44.82 -19.63
N LEU A 852 8.49 -43.99 -20.06
CA LEU A 852 7.54 -43.30 -19.20
C LEU A 852 6.13 -43.79 -19.53
N VAL A 853 5.39 -44.19 -18.51
CA VAL A 853 3.96 -44.48 -18.63
C VAL A 853 3.16 -43.32 -18.04
N VAL A 854 2.23 -42.77 -18.80
CA VAL A 854 1.26 -41.75 -18.35
C VAL A 854 -0.12 -42.39 -18.33
N ILE A 855 -0.77 -42.34 -17.16
CA ILE A 855 -2.05 -42.97 -16.91
C ILE A 855 -3.10 -41.91 -16.58
N HIS A 856 -4.18 -41.89 -17.38
CA HIS A 856 -5.32 -41.00 -17.18
C HIS A 856 -6.61 -41.63 -17.75
N ASN A 857 -7.73 -41.42 -17.06
CA ASN A 857 -9.02 -42.04 -17.44
C ASN A 857 -9.72 -41.33 -18.61
N ASP A 858 -9.49 -40.03 -18.77
CA ASP A 858 -9.99 -39.25 -19.91
C ASP A 858 -9.09 -39.43 -21.14
N GLN A 859 -9.70 -39.86 -22.25
CA GLN A 859 -9.02 -40.05 -23.53
C GLN A 859 -8.51 -38.72 -24.12
N GLU A 860 -9.23 -37.60 -23.90
CA GLU A 860 -8.79 -36.30 -24.42
C GLU A 860 -7.45 -35.86 -23.78
N TYR A 861 -7.24 -36.18 -22.50
CA TYR A 861 -5.96 -35.95 -21.83
C TYR A 861 -4.83 -36.73 -22.49
N LEU A 862 -5.06 -38.02 -22.78
CA LEU A 862 -4.06 -38.86 -23.42
C LEU A 862 -3.75 -38.38 -24.85
N ASP A 863 -4.78 -38.00 -25.62
CA ASP A 863 -4.61 -37.48 -26.98
C ASP A 863 -3.83 -36.15 -26.98
N ASP A 864 -4.10 -35.27 -26.01
CA ASP A 864 -3.36 -34.03 -25.81
C ASP A 864 -1.86 -34.30 -25.54
N ILE A 865 -1.55 -35.24 -24.64
CA ILE A 865 -0.17 -35.65 -24.35
C ILE A 865 0.48 -36.29 -25.59
N LYS A 866 -0.25 -37.14 -26.33
CA LYS A 866 0.27 -37.79 -27.53
C LYS A 866 0.64 -36.77 -28.61
N SER A 867 -0.17 -35.72 -28.76
CA SER A 867 0.10 -34.65 -29.73
C SER A 867 1.41 -33.88 -29.47
N LEU A 868 1.94 -33.95 -28.23
CA LEU A 868 3.15 -33.25 -27.78
C LEU A 868 4.29 -34.23 -27.38
N GLU A 869 4.18 -35.50 -27.73
CA GLU A 869 5.12 -36.57 -27.35
C GLU A 869 6.59 -36.24 -27.65
N GLY A 870 6.87 -35.60 -28.80
CA GLY A 870 8.22 -35.23 -29.18
C GLY A 870 8.88 -34.26 -28.20
N TYR A 871 8.13 -33.28 -27.68
CA TYR A 871 8.63 -32.34 -26.68
C TYR A 871 8.86 -33.01 -25.33
N ILE A 872 7.98 -33.93 -24.94
CA ILE A 872 8.08 -34.68 -23.68
C ILE A 872 9.30 -35.59 -23.69
N THR A 873 9.45 -36.39 -24.75
CA THR A 873 10.56 -37.36 -24.87
C THR A 873 11.91 -36.66 -25.03
N GLU A 874 11.97 -35.54 -25.75
CA GLU A 874 13.19 -34.76 -25.88
C GLU A 874 13.62 -34.10 -24.56
N GLU A 875 12.69 -33.42 -23.87
CA GLU A 875 13.00 -32.71 -22.62
C GLU A 875 13.35 -33.67 -21.48
N LEU A 876 12.61 -34.77 -21.35
CA LEU A 876 12.82 -35.76 -20.31
C LEU A 876 13.87 -36.79 -20.70
N ASN A 877 14.42 -36.72 -21.91
CA ASN A 877 15.39 -37.66 -22.45
C ASN A 877 14.93 -39.12 -22.32
N LEU A 878 13.76 -39.42 -22.90
CA LEU A 878 13.09 -40.71 -22.86
C LEU A 878 13.06 -41.34 -24.26
N ARG A 879 13.10 -42.68 -24.33
CA ARG A 879 12.90 -43.41 -25.59
C ARG A 879 11.42 -43.58 -25.92
N ASP A 880 10.66 -44.09 -24.96
CA ASP A 880 9.26 -44.49 -25.15
C ASP A 880 8.32 -43.73 -24.21
N LEU A 881 7.24 -43.20 -24.77
CA LEU A 881 6.09 -42.66 -24.03
C LEU A 881 4.88 -43.58 -24.23
N VAL A 882 4.46 -44.24 -23.16
CA VAL A 882 3.31 -45.15 -23.16
C VAL A 882 2.12 -44.46 -22.49
N LEU A 883 1.00 -44.40 -23.19
CA LEU A 883 -0.24 -43.79 -22.69
C LEU A 883 -1.24 -44.89 -22.38
N SER A 884 -1.93 -44.80 -21.23
CA SER A 884 -2.93 -45.80 -20.85
C SER A 884 -4.06 -45.20 -20.03
N SER A 885 -5.27 -45.74 -20.21
CA SER A 885 -6.42 -45.51 -19.31
C SER A 885 -6.67 -46.68 -18.37
N ASP A 886 -5.88 -47.75 -18.46
CA ASP A 886 -6.08 -48.98 -17.70
C ASP A 886 -5.17 -48.99 -16.45
N GLU A 887 -5.69 -48.46 -15.35
CA GLU A 887 -5.02 -48.51 -14.04
C GLU A 887 -4.82 -49.95 -13.52
N SER A 888 -5.67 -50.89 -13.93
CA SER A 888 -5.61 -52.27 -13.45
C SER A 888 -4.41 -53.02 -14.01
N LYS A 889 -4.06 -52.75 -15.28
CA LYS A 889 -2.86 -53.29 -15.94
C LYS A 889 -1.57 -52.99 -15.19
N TYR A 890 -1.52 -51.87 -14.48
CA TYR A 890 -0.33 -51.42 -13.75
C TYR A 890 -0.46 -51.62 -12.23
N ASN A 891 -1.50 -52.28 -11.72
CA ASN A 891 -1.71 -52.49 -10.27
C ASN A 891 -1.70 -51.19 -9.45
N VAL A 892 -2.32 -50.11 -9.95
CA VAL A 892 -2.35 -48.80 -9.25
C VAL A 892 -3.11 -48.91 -7.93
N GLN A 893 -2.47 -48.46 -6.84
CA GLN A 893 -3.03 -48.39 -5.49
C GLN A 893 -3.32 -46.94 -5.09
N TYR A 894 -4.42 -46.78 -4.34
CA TYR A 894 -4.89 -45.49 -3.83
C TYR A 894 -4.59 -45.38 -2.34
N SER A 895 -4.03 -44.24 -1.95
CA SER A 895 -3.83 -43.85 -0.56
C SER A 895 -4.32 -42.42 -0.34
N VAL A 896 -4.53 -42.02 0.91
CA VAL A 896 -5.01 -40.68 1.26
C VAL A 896 -4.13 -40.05 2.34
N ALA A 897 -3.94 -38.74 2.28
CA ALA A 897 -3.19 -37.95 3.26
C ALA A 897 -3.98 -36.71 3.69
N LEU A 898 -3.75 -36.19 4.90
CA LEU A 898 -4.44 -34.99 5.37
C LEU A 898 -4.03 -33.73 4.62
N ASN A 899 -5.02 -32.91 4.23
CA ASN A 899 -4.78 -31.56 3.73
C ASN A 899 -4.62 -30.56 4.88
N PHE A 900 -3.43 -30.49 5.49
CA PHE A 900 -3.19 -29.66 6.67
C PHE A 900 -3.58 -28.17 6.51
N GLN A 901 -3.59 -27.63 5.28
CA GLN A 901 -4.03 -26.26 5.01
C GLN A 901 -5.53 -26.06 5.28
N LYS A 902 -6.37 -27.06 4.97
CA LYS A 902 -7.83 -27.02 5.18
C LYS A 902 -8.23 -27.50 6.57
N VAL A 903 -7.67 -28.63 7.02
CA VAL A 903 -8.16 -29.32 8.23
C VAL A 903 -7.51 -28.87 9.54
N GLY A 904 -6.51 -27.97 9.52
CA GLY A 904 -5.78 -27.53 10.72
C GLY A 904 -6.68 -27.02 11.86
N LYS A 905 -7.76 -26.29 11.54
CA LYS A 905 -8.76 -25.84 12.54
C LYS A 905 -9.79 -26.91 12.91
N LYS A 906 -10.10 -27.83 11.99
CA LYS A 906 -11.13 -28.88 12.12
C LYS A 906 -10.64 -30.04 13.00
N LEU A 907 -9.38 -30.46 12.86
CA LEU A 907 -8.85 -31.65 13.52
C LEU A 907 -8.11 -31.40 14.84
N ARG A 908 -7.66 -30.17 15.13
CA ARG A 908 -6.94 -29.79 16.37
C ARG A 908 -5.97 -30.90 16.85
N GLY A 909 -6.20 -31.48 18.04
CA GLY A 909 -5.35 -32.52 18.64
C GLY A 909 -5.51 -33.92 18.02
N ASP A 910 -6.58 -34.17 17.27
CA ASP A 910 -6.88 -35.47 16.64
C ASP A 910 -6.13 -35.70 15.32
N ALA A 911 -5.42 -34.69 14.81
CA ALA A 911 -4.72 -34.78 13.53
C ALA A 911 -3.74 -35.97 13.46
N LYS A 912 -2.98 -36.23 14.54
CA LYS A 912 -2.05 -37.38 14.59
C LYS A 912 -2.78 -38.73 14.61
N LYS A 913 -3.93 -38.79 15.30
CA LYS A 913 -4.77 -40.00 15.40
C LYS A 913 -5.37 -40.34 14.03
N VAL A 914 -5.95 -39.34 13.37
CA VAL A 914 -6.53 -39.49 12.02
C VAL A 914 -5.44 -39.83 11.01
N GLN A 915 -4.27 -39.18 11.06
CA GLN A 915 -3.15 -39.48 10.16
C GLN A 915 -2.69 -40.93 10.23
N LYS A 916 -2.61 -41.51 11.44
CA LYS A 916 -2.23 -42.92 11.61
C LYS A 916 -3.29 -43.87 11.06
N ALA A 917 -4.57 -43.58 11.31
CA ALA A 917 -5.68 -44.39 10.80
C ALA A 917 -5.82 -44.31 9.27
N LEU A 918 -5.47 -43.19 8.63
CA LEU A 918 -5.46 -43.07 7.16
C LEU A 918 -4.43 -43.98 6.48
N GLN A 919 -3.36 -44.38 7.18
CA GLN A 919 -2.36 -45.31 6.64
C GLN A 919 -2.85 -46.77 6.61
N GLU A 920 -3.90 -47.09 7.37
CA GLU A 920 -4.48 -48.44 7.46
C GLU A 920 -5.64 -48.64 6.47
N LEU A 921 -6.07 -47.58 5.76
CA LEU A 921 -7.14 -47.67 4.77
C LEU A 921 -6.72 -48.48 3.54
N GLY A 922 -7.61 -49.37 3.11
CA GLY A 922 -7.45 -50.12 1.88
C GLY A 922 -7.67 -49.24 0.64
N SER A 923 -7.05 -49.62 -0.49
CA SER A 923 -7.25 -48.91 -1.76
C SER A 923 -8.72 -48.86 -2.22
N SER A 924 -9.56 -49.81 -1.81
CA SER A 924 -11.01 -49.81 -2.09
C SER A 924 -11.74 -48.70 -1.33
N GLU A 925 -11.42 -48.49 -0.06
CA GLU A 925 -12.01 -47.44 0.78
C GLU A 925 -11.58 -46.04 0.29
N CYS A 926 -10.33 -45.91 -0.16
CA CYS A 926 -9.85 -44.69 -0.81
C CYS A 926 -10.60 -44.37 -2.12
N LYS A 927 -10.93 -45.41 -2.92
CA LYS A 927 -11.74 -45.24 -4.14
C LYS A 927 -13.19 -44.88 -3.82
N GLU A 928 -13.76 -45.43 -2.76
CA GLU A 928 -15.11 -45.08 -2.29
C GLU A 928 -15.17 -43.65 -1.76
N TYR A 929 -14.12 -43.16 -1.09
CA TYR A 929 -14.00 -41.74 -0.74
C TYR A 929 -13.99 -40.83 -1.97
N LEU A 930 -13.29 -41.21 -3.04
CA LEU A 930 -13.27 -40.44 -4.30
C LEU A 930 -14.65 -40.33 -4.96
N SER A 931 -15.51 -41.35 -4.85
CA SER A 931 -16.85 -41.34 -5.45
C SER A 931 -17.91 -40.71 -4.54
N SER A 932 -17.81 -40.89 -3.23
CA SER A 932 -18.79 -40.41 -2.24
C SER A 932 -18.47 -39.02 -1.68
N GLY A 933 -17.22 -38.55 -1.82
CA GLY A 933 -16.72 -37.29 -1.27
C GLY A 933 -16.63 -37.27 0.27
N LYS A 934 -16.87 -38.40 0.95
CA LYS A 934 -16.90 -38.47 2.42
C LYS A 934 -16.36 -39.80 2.93
N ILE A 935 -15.58 -39.77 4.02
CA ILE A 935 -15.11 -40.97 4.70
C ILE A 935 -15.02 -40.71 6.21
N THR A 936 -15.38 -41.70 7.02
CA THR A 936 -15.22 -41.60 8.48
C THR A 936 -13.98 -42.37 8.90
N VAL A 937 -12.97 -41.65 9.42
CA VAL A 937 -11.69 -42.24 9.84
C VAL A 937 -11.44 -41.88 11.31
N ALA A 938 -11.16 -42.89 12.14
CA ALA A 938 -10.93 -42.73 13.58
C ALA A 938 -12.04 -41.96 14.35
N GLY A 939 -13.28 -42.02 13.86
CA GLY A 939 -14.46 -41.34 14.44
C GLY A 939 -14.70 -39.91 13.93
N VAL A 940 -13.94 -39.44 12.93
CA VAL A 940 -14.07 -38.11 12.35
C VAL A 940 -14.56 -38.20 10.91
N LEU A 941 -15.62 -37.43 10.59
CA LEU A 941 -16.09 -37.27 9.22
C LEU A 941 -15.17 -36.33 8.43
N LEU A 942 -14.49 -36.90 7.46
CA LEU A 942 -13.65 -36.19 6.49
C LEU A 942 -14.46 -36.03 5.21
N GLU A 943 -14.53 -34.80 4.72
CA GLU A 943 -15.30 -34.41 3.54
C GLU A 943 -14.36 -33.97 2.42
N GLU A 944 -14.92 -33.73 1.25
CA GLU A 944 -14.18 -33.34 0.05
C GLU A 944 -13.25 -32.15 0.31
N GLY A 945 -11.95 -32.36 0.04
CA GLY A 945 -10.89 -31.40 0.28
C GLY A 945 -10.20 -31.50 1.65
N ASP A 946 -10.70 -32.31 2.59
CA ASP A 946 -9.99 -32.62 3.83
C ASP A 946 -8.81 -33.59 3.61
N LEU A 947 -8.91 -34.43 2.58
CA LEU A 947 -7.91 -35.41 2.18
C LEU A 947 -7.34 -35.11 0.79
N ILE A 948 -6.05 -35.40 0.63
CA ILE A 948 -5.31 -35.45 -0.63
C ILE A 948 -5.20 -36.92 -1.02
N VAL A 949 -5.73 -37.28 -2.18
CA VAL A 949 -5.65 -38.65 -2.71
C VAL A 949 -4.35 -38.80 -3.49
N LYS A 950 -3.63 -39.90 -3.25
CA LYS A 950 -2.38 -40.24 -3.92
C LYS A 950 -2.52 -41.56 -4.65
N ARG A 951 -2.06 -41.60 -5.89
CA ARG A 951 -2.00 -42.81 -6.73
C ARG A 951 -0.54 -43.26 -6.86
N GLY A 952 -0.28 -44.55 -6.75
CA GLY A 952 1.07 -45.12 -6.85
C GLY A 952 1.07 -46.63 -7.11
N LEU A 953 2.25 -47.24 -7.07
CA LEU A 953 2.44 -48.69 -7.20
C LEU A 953 2.69 -49.35 -5.82
N PRO A 954 2.35 -50.64 -5.64
CA PRO A 954 2.77 -51.41 -4.47
C PRO A 954 4.30 -51.45 -4.37
N GLN A 955 4.86 -51.37 -3.16
CA GLN A 955 6.31 -51.51 -2.95
C GLN A 955 6.70 -53.00 -2.91
N ASP A 956 7.04 -53.55 -4.07
CA ASP A 956 7.50 -54.93 -4.25
C ASP A 956 8.76 -55.00 -5.14
N LYS A 957 9.34 -56.19 -5.30
CA LYS A 957 10.53 -56.36 -6.17
C LYS A 957 10.27 -56.01 -7.64
N ALA A 958 9.01 -56.06 -8.10
CA ALA A 958 8.64 -55.80 -9.49
C ALA A 958 8.61 -54.29 -9.82
N SER A 959 8.48 -53.44 -8.80
CA SER A 959 8.43 -51.97 -8.91
C SER A 959 9.72 -51.27 -8.44
N GLU A 960 10.77 -52.03 -8.10
CA GLU A 960 12.04 -51.50 -7.55
C GLU A 960 12.70 -50.45 -8.48
N THR A 961 12.61 -50.68 -9.79
CA THR A 961 13.13 -49.78 -10.84
C THR A 961 12.08 -48.82 -11.40
N GLN A 962 10.87 -48.78 -10.83
CA GLN A 962 9.80 -47.87 -11.25
C GLN A 962 9.58 -46.78 -10.20
N GLU A 963 9.57 -45.52 -10.64
CA GLU A 963 9.24 -44.39 -9.78
C GLU A 963 7.89 -43.80 -10.18
N THR A 964 6.99 -43.67 -9.20
CA THR A 964 5.67 -43.11 -9.43
C THR A 964 5.55 -41.69 -8.92
N ASN A 965 4.84 -40.88 -9.69
CA ASN A 965 4.42 -39.56 -9.24
C ASN A 965 3.04 -39.23 -9.82
N SER A 966 2.20 -38.60 -9.01
CA SER A 966 0.86 -38.19 -9.41
C SER A 966 0.52 -36.81 -8.87
N ASP A 967 -0.28 -36.10 -9.63
CA ASP A 967 -1.06 -34.97 -9.12
C ASP A 967 -2.54 -35.39 -8.98
N ASN A 968 -3.45 -34.42 -8.92
CA ASN A 968 -4.88 -34.71 -8.77
C ASN A 968 -5.51 -35.32 -10.03
N GLU A 969 -4.90 -35.15 -11.21
CA GLU A 969 -5.45 -35.57 -12.49
C GLU A 969 -4.73 -36.83 -13.02
N VAL A 970 -3.41 -36.79 -13.13
CA VAL A 970 -2.60 -37.78 -13.86
C VAL A 970 -1.63 -38.56 -12.97
N LEU A 971 -1.38 -39.82 -13.35
CA LEU A 971 -0.33 -40.67 -12.77
C LEU A 971 0.79 -40.89 -13.79
N THR A 972 2.03 -40.77 -13.35
CA THR A 972 3.23 -41.06 -14.12
C THR A 972 4.01 -42.20 -13.47
N ILE A 973 4.51 -43.13 -14.30
CA ILE A 973 5.39 -44.22 -13.90
C ILE A 973 6.66 -44.14 -14.76
N LEU A 974 7.78 -43.82 -14.13
CA LEU A 974 9.07 -43.66 -14.78
C LEU A 974 9.93 -44.90 -14.54
N ASP A 975 10.45 -45.51 -15.61
CA ASP A 975 11.50 -46.52 -15.53
C ASP A 975 12.86 -45.84 -15.27
N VAL A 976 13.43 -46.06 -14.09
CA VAL A 976 14.71 -45.49 -13.65
C VAL A 976 15.88 -46.45 -13.78
N ALA A 977 15.70 -47.61 -14.40
CA ALA A 977 16.79 -48.53 -14.68
C ALA A 977 17.81 -47.91 -15.67
N VAL A 978 19.10 -48.06 -15.36
CA VAL A 978 20.19 -47.63 -16.25
C VAL A 978 20.59 -48.81 -17.15
N TYR A 979 20.26 -48.71 -18.43
CA TYR A 979 20.63 -49.70 -19.43
C TYR A 979 22.00 -49.36 -20.06
N PRO A 980 22.90 -50.33 -20.32
CA PRO A 980 24.25 -50.07 -20.81
C PRO A 980 24.33 -49.20 -22.07
N GLU A 981 23.42 -49.40 -23.01
CA GLU A 981 23.33 -48.64 -24.26
C GLU A 981 22.92 -47.17 -24.07
N LEU A 982 22.15 -46.86 -23.01
CA LEU A 982 21.75 -45.50 -22.67
C LEU A 982 22.82 -44.78 -21.83
N ALA A 983 23.61 -45.54 -21.06
CA ALA A 983 24.70 -45.00 -20.26
C ALA A 983 25.78 -44.31 -21.13
N GLN A 984 26.16 -44.92 -22.25
CA GLN A 984 27.12 -44.34 -23.21
C GLN A 984 26.63 -43.04 -23.85
N GLU A 985 25.33 -42.95 -24.20
CA GLU A 985 24.76 -41.69 -24.72
C GLU A 985 24.70 -40.60 -23.62
N GLY A 986 24.38 -40.98 -22.38
CA GLY A 986 24.45 -40.08 -21.23
C GLY A 986 25.85 -39.48 -21.06
N LEU A 987 26.89 -40.32 -21.16
CA LEU A 987 28.28 -39.90 -21.08
C LEU A 987 28.66 -38.92 -22.19
N ALA A 988 28.23 -39.16 -23.43
CA ALA A 988 28.46 -38.25 -24.56
C ALA A 988 27.85 -36.86 -24.32
N ARG A 989 26.65 -36.80 -23.74
CA ARG A 989 25.99 -35.53 -23.38
C ARG A 989 26.73 -34.78 -22.27
N GLU A 990 27.33 -35.50 -21.31
CA GLU A 990 28.18 -34.89 -20.28
C GLU A 990 29.45 -34.28 -20.89
N ILE A 991 30.09 -35.00 -21.82
CA ILE A 991 31.25 -34.49 -22.57
C ILE A 991 30.88 -33.20 -23.33
N ILE A 992 29.80 -33.20 -24.11
CA ILE A 992 29.32 -32.00 -24.84
C ILE A 992 29.12 -30.82 -23.88
N ALA A 993 28.53 -31.08 -22.70
CA ALA A 993 28.31 -30.05 -21.69
C ALA A 993 29.63 -29.48 -21.15
N ARG A 994 30.65 -30.32 -20.89
CA ARG A 994 31.99 -29.85 -20.48
C ARG A 994 32.64 -28.99 -21.56
N VAL A 995 32.52 -29.38 -22.83
CA VAL A 995 33.04 -28.58 -23.95
C VAL A 995 32.40 -27.20 -24.01
N GLN A 996 31.08 -27.14 -23.91
CA GLN A 996 30.36 -25.86 -23.94
C GLN A 996 30.65 -24.99 -22.70
N GLN A 997 30.85 -25.61 -21.53
CA GLN A 997 31.28 -24.91 -20.32
C GLN A 997 32.67 -24.27 -20.50
N LEU A 998 33.63 -25.03 -21.05
CA LEU A 998 34.98 -24.53 -21.31
C LEU A 998 34.95 -23.38 -22.32
N ARG A 999 34.16 -23.50 -23.40
CA ARG A 999 33.98 -22.42 -24.38
C ARG A 999 33.44 -21.15 -23.75
N LYS A 1000 32.41 -21.27 -22.89
CA LYS A 1000 31.84 -20.14 -22.16
C LYS A 1000 32.85 -19.51 -21.21
N LYS A 1001 33.65 -20.32 -20.51
CA LYS A 1001 34.70 -19.85 -19.58
C LYS A 1001 35.83 -19.13 -20.32
N ALA A 1002 36.14 -19.57 -21.54
CA ALA A 1002 37.08 -18.91 -22.45
C ALA A 1002 36.55 -17.61 -23.08
N GLY A 1003 35.31 -17.20 -22.79
CA GLY A 1003 34.70 -16.00 -23.35
C GLY A 1003 34.31 -16.11 -24.83
N LEU A 1004 34.31 -17.33 -25.40
CA LEU A 1004 33.96 -17.57 -26.79
C LEU A 1004 32.44 -17.44 -26.99
N LYS A 1005 32.06 -16.77 -28.07
CA LYS A 1005 30.69 -16.74 -28.57
C LYS A 1005 30.37 -18.03 -29.31
N THR A 1006 29.08 -18.33 -29.46
CA THR A 1006 28.60 -19.48 -30.25
C THR A 1006 29.06 -19.41 -31.71
N THR A 1007 29.36 -18.21 -32.20
CA THR A 1007 29.81 -17.93 -33.56
C THR A 1007 31.31 -18.11 -33.79
N ASP A 1008 32.09 -18.35 -32.73
CA ASP A 1008 33.55 -18.38 -32.80
C ASP A 1008 34.01 -19.78 -33.19
N ASP A 1009 34.80 -19.85 -34.26
CA ASP A 1009 35.38 -21.10 -34.75
C ASP A 1009 36.62 -21.43 -33.92
N VAL A 1010 36.62 -22.61 -33.28
CA VAL A 1010 37.77 -23.13 -32.52
C VAL A 1010 37.93 -24.63 -32.77
N LYS A 1011 39.18 -25.11 -32.73
CA LYS A 1011 39.49 -26.54 -32.71
C LYS A 1011 39.34 -27.05 -31.27
N MET A 1012 38.82 -28.27 -31.11
CA MET A 1012 38.54 -28.88 -29.80
C MET A 1012 39.28 -30.20 -29.72
N GLU A 1013 40.06 -30.42 -28.67
CA GLU A 1013 40.84 -31.65 -28.49
C GLU A 1013 40.66 -32.25 -27.10
N TYR A 1014 40.76 -33.57 -26.98
CA TYR A 1014 40.67 -34.28 -25.70
C TYR A 1014 41.84 -35.26 -25.46
N ARG A 1015 42.14 -35.54 -24.18
CA ARG A 1015 43.02 -36.64 -23.76
C ARG A 1015 42.53 -37.26 -22.46
N VAL A 1016 42.14 -38.53 -22.49
CA VAL A 1016 41.75 -39.25 -21.27
C VAL A 1016 42.98 -39.44 -20.36
N LYS A 1017 42.86 -39.05 -19.09
CA LYS A 1017 43.93 -39.13 -18.08
C LYS A 1017 43.75 -40.35 -17.17
N ASN A 1018 42.53 -40.57 -16.69
CA ASN A 1018 42.21 -41.68 -15.79
C ASN A 1018 40.74 -42.11 -15.98
N ASP A 1019 40.48 -43.41 -15.99
CA ASP A 1019 39.12 -43.99 -16.06
C ASP A 1019 39.00 -45.16 -15.06
N PRO A 1020 38.98 -44.88 -13.74
CA PRO A 1020 39.17 -45.88 -12.70
C PRO A 1020 38.00 -46.86 -12.53
N GLN A 1021 36.79 -46.49 -12.98
CA GLN A 1021 35.58 -47.33 -12.91
C GLN A 1021 35.18 -47.94 -14.27
N ASN A 1022 36.02 -47.81 -15.29
CA ASN A 1022 35.73 -48.23 -16.66
C ASN A 1022 34.41 -47.59 -17.18
N VAL A 1023 34.25 -46.29 -16.89
CA VAL A 1023 33.14 -45.44 -17.32
C VAL A 1023 33.03 -45.44 -18.84
N GLY A 1024 34.15 -45.63 -19.54
CA GLY A 1024 34.20 -45.80 -20.98
C GLY A 1024 34.31 -44.47 -21.72
N LEU A 1025 35.09 -43.51 -21.20
CA LEU A 1025 35.30 -42.21 -21.85
C LEU A 1025 35.88 -42.38 -23.26
N GLU A 1026 36.88 -43.24 -23.40
CA GLU A 1026 37.55 -43.51 -24.67
C GLU A 1026 36.56 -44.12 -25.68
N SER A 1027 35.81 -45.15 -25.28
CA SER A 1027 34.79 -45.78 -26.11
C SER A 1027 33.66 -44.80 -26.47
N CYS A 1028 33.34 -43.85 -25.59
CA CYS A 1028 32.31 -42.85 -25.84
C CYS A 1028 32.73 -41.85 -26.93
N PHE A 1029 33.98 -41.35 -26.91
CA PHE A 1029 34.47 -40.47 -27.97
C PHE A 1029 34.51 -41.18 -29.34
N GLU A 1030 34.82 -42.48 -29.36
CA GLU A 1030 34.83 -43.29 -30.58
C GLU A 1030 33.41 -43.64 -31.09
N GLN A 1031 32.56 -44.19 -30.21
CA GLN A 1031 31.24 -44.72 -30.59
C GLN A 1031 30.17 -43.64 -30.73
N GLN A 1032 30.29 -42.52 -29.99
CA GLN A 1032 29.35 -41.39 -30.03
C GLN A 1032 29.95 -40.17 -30.74
N GLY A 1033 31.07 -40.31 -31.45
CA GLY A 1033 31.76 -39.20 -32.12
C GLY A 1033 30.86 -38.40 -33.07
N ALA A 1034 30.05 -39.08 -33.88
CA ALA A 1034 29.09 -38.41 -34.79
C ALA A 1034 28.00 -37.62 -34.04
N PHE A 1035 27.57 -38.10 -32.87
CA PHE A 1035 26.60 -37.39 -32.03
C PHE A 1035 27.22 -36.13 -31.41
N ILE A 1036 28.45 -36.24 -30.91
CA ILE A 1036 29.23 -35.13 -30.35
C ILE A 1036 29.50 -34.07 -31.43
N GLU A 1037 29.94 -34.49 -32.62
CA GLU A 1037 30.20 -33.60 -33.74
C GLU A 1037 28.94 -32.84 -34.19
N LYS A 1038 27.81 -33.54 -34.33
CA LYS A 1038 26.53 -32.91 -34.67
C LYS A 1038 26.13 -31.84 -33.65
N ALA A 1039 26.33 -32.09 -32.36
CA ALA A 1039 25.97 -31.15 -31.30
C ALA A 1039 26.91 -29.94 -31.20
N LEU A 1040 28.21 -30.14 -31.48
CA LEU A 1040 29.24 -29.11 -31.38
C LEU A 1040 29.54 -28.41 -32.71
N ARG A 1041 28.95 -28.89 -33.81
CA ARG A 1041 29.20 -28.51 -35.22
C ARG A 1041 30.63 -28.79 -35.71
N ARG A 1042 31.46 -29.46 -34.89
CA ARG A 1042 32.84 -29.87 -35.17
C ARG A 1042 33.25 -31.07 -34.31
N PRO A 1043 34.18 -31.92 -34.78
CA PRO A 1043 34.69 -33.03 -33.98
C PRO A 1043 35.52 -32.55 -32.79
N VAL A 1044 35.63 -33.41 -31.78
CA VAL A 1044 36.58 -33.26 -30.67
C VAL A 1044 37.70 -34.25 -30.90
N ASP A 1045 38.84 -33.77 -31.37
CA ASP A 1045 39.94 -34.61 -31.84
C ASP A 1045 40.76 -35.18 -30.68
N LYS A 1046 41.29 -36.40 -30.84
CA LYS A 1046 42.18 -36.97 -29.83
C LYS A 1046 43.55 -36.29 -29.89
N HIS A 1047 44.00 -35.76 -28.75
CA HIS A 1047 45.31 -35.13 -28.63
C HIS A 1047 46.42 -36.18 -28.47
N HIS A 1048 47.31 -36.29 -29.47
CA HIS A 1048 48.45 -37.21 -29.47
C HIS A 1048 49.74 -36.47 -29.06
N VAL A 1049 50.39 -36.92 -27.98
CA VAL A 1049 51.73 -36.44 -27.59
C VAL A 1049 52.77 -37.37 -28.22
N THR A 1050 53.52 -36.90 -29.20
CA THR A 1050 54.71 -37.62 -29.70
C THR A 1050 55.94 -37.18 -28.91
N GLU A 1051 56.49 -38.06 -28.08
CA GLU A 1051 57.83 -37.89 -27.48
C GLU A 1051 58.90 -38.26 -28.51
N VAL A 1052 59.30 -37.29 -29.36
CA VAL A 1052 60.64 -37.26 -29.99
C VAL A 1052 61.06 -35.79 -30.14
N GLU A 1053 62.29 -35.48 -29.71
CA GLU A 1053 62.94 -34.16 -29.72
C GLU A 1053 63.12 -33.53 -31.14
N PRO A 1054 63.48 -32.23 -31.25
CA PRO A 1054 62.78 -31.23 -32.05
C PRO A 1054 63.17 -31.22 -33.53
N VAL A 1055 62.19 -31.00 -34.41
CA VAL A 1055 62.45 -30.51 -35.77
C VAL A 1055 61.69 -29.20 -36.00
N GLN A 1056 62.46 -28.20 -36.41
CA GLN A 1056 62.07 -26.86 -36.78
C GLN A 1056 60.98 -26.86 -37.85
N ASN A 1057 59.77 -26.44 -37.47
CA ASN A 1057 58.89 -25.56 -38.26
C ASN A 1057 57.64 -25.15 -37.43
N GLY A 1058 57.81 -24.10 -36.62
CA GLY A 1058 56.93 -22.92 -36.71
C GLY A 1058 55.42 -23.02 -36.46
N ILE A 1059 54.87 -24.01 -35.74
CA ILE A 1059 53.48 -23.91 -35.23
C ILE A 1059 53.48 -24.21 -33.73
N LYS A 1060 53.58 -23.15 -32.91
CA LYS A 1060 53.03 -23.22 -31.54
C LYS A 1060 51.52 -23.24 -31.69
N GLU A 1061 50.85 -24.30 -31.22
CA GLU A 1061 49.40 -24.27 -31.08
C GLU A 1061 49.00 -23.08 -30.20
N ASP A 1062 48.22 -22.16 -30.74
CA ASP A 1062 47.72 -20.98 -30.01
C ASP A 1062 46.51 -21.45 -29.16
N ILE A 1063 46.82 -22.03 -28.00
CA ILE A 1063 45.84 -22.58 -27.06
C ILE A 1063 45.02 -21.42 -26.48
N ILE A 1064 43.70 -21.45 -26.68
CA ILE A 1064 42.77 -20.47 -26.12
C ILE A 1064 42.53 -20.77 -24.64
N MET A 1065 42.28 -22.04 -24.32
CA MET A 1065 42.06 -22.50 -22.95
C MET A 1065 42.22 -24.02 -22.88
N GLU A 1066 42.85 -24.52 -21.80
CA GLU A 1066 42.90 -25.95 -21.48
C GLU A 1066 42.53 -26.18 -20.01
N GLU A 1067 41.77 -27.23 -19.73
CA GLU A 1067 41.30 -27.54 -18.38
C GLU A 1067 41.02 -29.05 -18.23
N ASP A 1068 41.41 -29.61 -17.09
CA ASP A 1068 41.02 -30.97 -16.72
C ASP A 1068 39.54 -31.02 -16.37
N GLN A 1069 38.84 -31.96 -17.00
CA GLN A 1069 37.42 -32.22 -16.80
C GLN A 1069 37.27 -33.54 -16.06
N GLU A 1070 36.27 -33.59 -15.18
CA GLU A 1070 35.87 -34.81 -14.47
C GLU A 1070 34.41 -35.16 -14.78
N VAL A 1071 34.17 -36.42 -15.10
CA VAL A 1071 32.87 -37.01 -15.38
C VAL A 1071 32.82 -38.39 -14.75
N GLN A 1072 31.94 -38.60 -13.77
CA GLN A 1072 31.76 -39.88 -13.06
C GLN A 1072 33.09 -40.47 -12.53
N GLU A 1073 33.91 -39.63 -11.88
CA GLU A 1073 35.26 -39.96 -11.36
C GLU A 1073 36.34 -40.25 -12.43
N ALA A 1074 35.97 -40.31 -13.71
CA ALA A 1074 36.91 -40.36 -14.83
C ALA A 1074 37.35 -38.94 -15.21
N THR A 1075 38.64 -38.77 -15.52
CA THR A 1075 39.25 -37.47 -15.83
C THR A 1075 39.84 -37.44 -17.23
N PHE A 1076 39.62 -36.34 -17.94
CA PHE A 1076 40.20 -36.07 -19.26
C PHE A 1076 40.58 -34.60 -19.40
N LEU A 1077 41.69 -34.33 -20.08
CA LEU A 1077 42.08 -33.00 -20.48
C LEU A 1077 41.24 -32.56 -21.68
N LEU A 1078 40.69 -31.35 -21.62
CA LEU A 1078 40.02 -30.72 -22.77
C LEU A 1078 40.75 -29.44 -23.17
N ARG A 1079 41.03 -29.26 -24.46
CA ARG A 1079 41.75 -28.12 -25.03
C ARG A 1079 40.91 -27.42 -26.10
N LEU A 1080 40.87 -26.10 -26.06
CA LEU A 1080 40.34 -25.22 -27.11
C LEU A 1080 41.52 -24.52 -27.77
N VAL A 1081 41.67 -24.68 -29.08
CA VAL A 1081 42.79 -24.14 -29.86
C VAL A 1081 42.25 -23.23 -30.94
N ARG A 1082 42.94 -22.12 -31.21
CA ARG A 1082 42.60 -21.22 -32.31
C ARG A 1082 42.83 -21.94 -33.65
N LEU A 1083 41.89 -21.78 -34.57
CA LEU A 1083 41.97 -22.31 -35.92
C LEU A 1083 42.86 -21.48 -36.84
#